data_AF-A0A7V3HPV1-F1
#
_entry.id   AF-A0A7V3HPV1-F1
#
_cell.length_a   1.000
_cell.length_b   1.000
_cell.length_c   1.000
_cell.angle_alpha   90.00
_cell.angle_beta   90.00
_cell.angle_gamma   90.00
#
_symmetry.space_group_name_H-M   'P 1'
#
loop_
_entity.id
_entity.type
_entity.pdbx_description
1 polymer ?
#
loop_
_entity_poly.entity_id
_entity_poly.type
_entity_poly.pdbx_seq_one_letter_code
_entity_poly.pdbx_strand_id
1 'polypeptide(L)'
;PVAYPVFAIDRAEIREASVSVAGVLYTASQIRAQALSRPDTMRFTGSVFGGTSPYANPDSVSLTVKIYADGVSITDINGLESGRYALRGGNVTVLPSEELVNIWVTMAQTPQGLTLDSARLSIFYGKKYMDAYAVRVGYDTLFAEELRARIELGEDSVIRVRRGVFYFRENPVYFNGSVRTDSTLAWSAEVSAPHGLYLPFPGVFFAGELRGEGEGVRRASLLLNIDTLSYARYSLGHISGPVEVDNWKKLSTPAILLSGPSVTGTISGWADLRGSLDLSFSLDALRLELLLPEARGLARGSGNIRKEGKRLLFSGRVDLRHCAWKEFALERASLNLMAAPDTLEGWLVAWGISKDDFVVDSLRLEGALLSGQGGYTFFARTRDSWLSSEGNLSVSGEAGKLEASRLAMNARGLGAVKGDGLVVKWNKDEISMSLPKGEVFFGILSMGGWIRRDSVSFALAVDSADMRALSSSLGLKDTMEGVVSLYATLGGSLIRPTVGNITLIAKNLKWTFLKADTGYGEARFVGDTFSLDSLILVAQDDTFWMNLRFKMRLSFVPFAIRIDTADAISGVIGVSGGMTPILGLFEKFVAFEETRASGQVQIYNTIGSPYLSGKVEFSAPRGVVVPTGTALSKVEAQISFQADALSVHSLKAEAEGGRVEARGTLWYRSGEVPMALDVDLLQFPIYPDPFMEAKVTGRLEVDGTLRRPHVQGDLAVDEAFFYAPLGRKPAPRPPERPNTLKYEIRLRADRKAYFVNELVDLEFAAEILLEKEAGAPMTISGDVMVLSGYLYFFDRTFEVLEGKLRMTRQTIIDPEIAIKAVNEIAPDTSVYLLLGGTLSKPEISLVSEPPMPTGDIVSLLTIGTTGGAPEYSLMGERAVNLAEGLLSRELRKRVRLQELEVRTGTFGGTPQFTIGWYLTRNLYVKYSTDLEGMESQYFQVKYFFKPKVAMYGEKDKSGVGVGFQYRIRF
;
A
#
# COMPACT_ATOMS: atom_id res chain seq x y z
N PRO A 1 30.32 -50.24 -43.92
CA PRO A 1 29.30 -50.61 -42.92
C PRO A 1 29.84 -50.44 -41.49
N VAL A 2 28.97 -50.26 -40.49
CA VAL A 2 29.24 -50.40 -39.05
C VAL A 2 30.40 -49.56 -38.44
N ALA A 3 30.12 -48.29 -38.20
CA ALA A 3 29.97 -47.70 -36.85
C ALA A 3 30.81 -48.21 -35.64
N TYR A 4 31.54 -47.26 -35.02
CA TYR A 4 31.73 -47.06 -33.55
C TYR A 4 32.58 -48.09 -32.75
N PRO A 5 33.18 -47.74 -31.57
CA PRO A 5 32.74 -46.73 -30.58
C PRO A 5 33.75 -45.67 -30.09
N VAL A 6 33.20 -44.75 -29.30
CA VAL A 6 33.86 -43.73 -28.46
C VAL A 6 34.04 -44.29 -27.05
N PHE A 7 35.07 -43.86 -26.30
CA PHE A 7 34.95 -43.55 -24.87
C PHE A 7 35.96 -42.49 -24.44
N ALA A 8 35.61 -41.74 -23.39
CA ALA A 8 36.42 -40.71 -22.73
C ALA A 8 36.28 -40.85 -21.21
N ILE A 9 37.16 -40.20 -20.45
CA ILE A 9 36.95 -39.88 -19.03
C ILE A 9 37.64 -38.54 -18.72
N ASP A 10 37.11 -37.81 -17.73
CA ASP A 10 37.45 -36.43 -17.35
C ASP A 10 38.18 -36.38 -15.99
N ARG A 11 38.75 -35.23 -15.61
CA ARG A 11 39.24 -34.82 -14.25
C ARG A 11 40.00 -35.90 -13.44
N ALA A 12 41.29 -35.72 -13.13
CA ALA A 12 41.81 -34.59 -12.37
C ALA A 12 43.36 -34.59 -12.30
N GLU A 13 43.91 -33.46 -11.85
CA GLU A 13 45.30 -33.23 -11.38
C GLU A 13 46.39 -34.26 -11.69
N ILE A 14 47.27 -33.94 -12.65
CA ILE A 14 48.71 -34.19 -12.49
C ILE A 14 49.44 -32.85 -12.60
N ARG A 15 50.10 -32.45 -11.51
CA ARG A 15 50.84 -31.19 -11.38
C ARG A 15 52.31 -31.41 -11.73
N GLU A 16 52.62 -31.35 -13.03
CA GLU A 16 53.97 -31.38 -13.63
C GLU A 16 54.79 -32.69 -13.42
N ALA A 17 55.47 -33.13 -14.47
CA ALA A 17 56.36 -34.30 -14.43
C ALA A 17 57.51 -34.16 -15.44
N SER A 18 58.73 -33.98 -14.94
CA SER A 18 59.94 -33.80 -15.74
C SER A 18 61.14 -34.47 -15.07
N VAL A 19 61.92 -35.27 -15.80
CA VAL A 19 63.12 -35.97 -15.28
C VAL A 19 64.25 -35.93 -16.31
N SER A 20 65.46 -35.59 -15.87
CA SER A 20 66.70 -35.62 -16.67
C SER A 20 67.92 -35.90 -15.78
N VAL A 21 68.87 -36.72 -16.25
CA VAL A 21 70.12 -37.05 -15.52
C VAL A 21 71.30 -37.12 -16.51
N ALA A 22 72.50 -36.67 -16.10
CA ALA A 22 73.75 -36.61 -16.90
C ALA A 22 74.41 -38.01 -17.08
N GLY A 23 75.46 -38.25 -17.89
CA GLY A 23 76.38 -37.42 -18.72
C GLY A 23 77.63 -38.29 -19.00
N VAL A 24 78.89 -37.87 -19.26
CA VAL A 24 79.66 -36.63 -19.58
C VAL A 24 81.00 -37.19 -20.12
N LEU A 25 81.67 -36.87 -21.24
CA LEU A 25 81.54 -36.03 -22.46
C LEU A 25 82.03 -36.93 -23.65
N TYR A 26 82.12 -36.58 -24.93
CA TYR A 26 82.08 -35.30 -25.69
C TYR A 26 80.86 -35.24 -26.64
N THR A 27 80.73 -34.20 -27.47
CA THR A 27 79.50 -33.79 -28.21
C THR A 27 79.55 -34.04 -29.73
N ALA A 28 78.46 -34.00 -30.52
CA ALA A 28 77.03 -34.33 -30.30
C ALA A 28 76.24 -34.23 -31.65
N SER A 29 75.31 -35.15 -31.94
CA SER A 29 74.24 -35.03 -32.97
C SER A 29 73.21 -36.17 -32.83
N GLN A 30 71.99 -36.07 -33.41
CA GLN A 30 70.85 -36.97 -33.08
C GLN A 30 69.98 -37.48 -34.27
N ILE A 31 68.93 -38.26 -33.95
CA ILE A 31 68.62 -39.58 -34.56
C ILE A 31 67.10 -39.84 -34.80
N ARG A 32 66.76 -40.90 -35.56
CA ARG A 32 65.39 -41.48 -35.75
C ARG A 32 65.26 -42.87 -35.07
N ALA A 33 64.05 -43.25 -34.64
CA ALA A 33 63.53 -44.63 -34.50
C ALA A 33 64.16 -45.58 -33.43
N GLN A 34 63.59 -46.74 -33.02
CA GLN A 34 62.19 -47.21 -32.86
C GLN A 34 62.15 -48.62 -32.19
N ALA A 35 61.09 -48.96 -31.42
CA ALA A 35 60.79 -50.29 -30.86
C ALA A 35 61.77 -50.83 -29.76
N LEU A 36 61.57 -51.96 -29.05
CA LEU A 36 60.51 -52.99 -29.07
C LEU A 36 60.07 -53.37 -27.62
N SER A 37 60.10 -54.64 -27.19
CA SER A 37 59.64 -55.06 -25.83
C SER A 37 60.31 -56.35 -25.29
N ARG A 38 60.71 -56.31 -24.00
CA ARG A 38 61.31 -57.40 -23.18
C ARG A 38 62.73 -57.86 -23.60
N PRO A 39 63.50 -58.49 -22.68
CA PRO A 39 64.96 -58.43 -22.74
C PRO A 39 65.59 -59.38 -23.75
N ASP A 40 66.82 -59.03 -24.11
CA ASP A 40 67.81 -59.77 -24.89
C ASP A 40 67.48 -60.02 -26.38
N THR A 41 68.29 -59.36 -27.24
CA THR A 41 68.36 -59.43 -28.72
C THR A 41 67.38 -58.58 -29.55
N MET A 42 67.72 -58.38 -30.84
CA MET A 42 67.26 -57.29 -31.72
C MET A 42 67.30 -57.71 -33.20
N ARG A 43 66.39 -57.23 -34.09
CA ARG A 43 66.47 -57.48 -35.56
C ARG A 43 65.68 -56.47 -36.43
N PHE A 44 66.03 -56.38 -37.73
CA PHE A 44 65.50 -55.44 -38.76
C PHE A 44 65.03 -56.15 -40.06
N THR A 45 64.05 -55.59 -40.81
CA THR A 45 63.62 -55.86 -42.24
C THR A 45 62.46 -54.90 -42.62
N GLY A 46 61.97 -54.69 -43.86
CA GLY A 46 62.34 -55.10 -45.24
C GLY A 46 61.23 -55.87 -46.01
N SER A 47 60.98 -55.79 -47.34
CA SER A 47 61.49 -54.90 -48.43
C SER A 47 60.72 -55.07 -49.79
N VAL A 48 60.38 -53.95 -50.48
CA VAL A 48 60.46 -53.71 -51.97
C VAL A 48 59.57 -54.48 -52.99
N PHE A 49 59.13 -53.82 -54.11
CA PHE A 49 59.35 -54.23 -55.54
C PHE A 49 58.68 -53.33 -56.62
N GLY A 50 59.15 -53.43 -57.89
CA GLY A 50 58.72 -52.68 -59.09
C GLY A 50 59.47 -53.11 -60.37
N GLY A 51 59.39 -52.35 -61.48
CA GLY A 51 60.13 -52.59 -62.75
C GLY A 51 59.74 -51.59 -63.87
N THR A 52 60.48 -51.41 -64.99
CA THR A 52 61.74 -52.04 -65.49
C THR A 52 62.62 -51.06 -66.30
N SER A 53 63.88 -51.47 -66.56
CA SER A 53 65.02 -50.76 -67.19
C SER A 53 65.09 -50.98 -68.74
N PRO A 54 66.19 -50.72 -69.52
CA PRO A 54 67.46 -50.00 -69.27
C PRO A 54 68.05 -49.09 -70.41
N TYR A 55 69.15 -48.39 -70.07
CA TYR A 55 70.14 -47.68 -70.94
C TYR A 55 69.69 -46.33 -71.58
N ALA A 56 70.56 -45.41 -72.06
CA ALA A 56 72.04 -45.40 -72.22
C ALA A 56 72.68 -43.99 -72.00
N ASN A 57 73.97 -43.82 -72.34
CA ASN A 57 74.79 -42.57 -72.39
C ASN A 57 75.93 -42.79 -73.45
N PRO A 58 76.82 -41.84 -73.87
CA PRO A 58 77.06 -40.47 -73.37
C PRO A 58 77.23 -39.35 -74.45
N ASP A 59 77.18 -38.07 -74.06
CA ASP A 59 78.37 -37.21 -73.83
C ASP A 59 77.99 -35.77 -73.43
N SER A 60 78.97 -34.95 -73.02
CA SER A 60 78.73 -33.75 -72.19
C SER A 60 79.32 -32.42 -72.70
N VAL A 61 78.62 -31.32 -72.42
CA VAL A 61 79.19 -29.97 -72.21
C VAL A 61 78.43 -29.30 -71.06
N SER A 62 79.10 -28.52 -70.22
CA SER A 62 78.51 -27.75 -69.12
C SER A 62 78.98 -26.29 -69.15
N LEU A 63 78.27 -25.39 -68.46
CA LEU A 63 78.68 -24.00 -68.28
C LEU A 63 78.59 -23.64 -66.79
N THR A 64 79.60 -22.93 -66.28
CA THR A 64 79.83 -22.73 -64.84
C THR A 64 79.91 -21.25 -64.51
N VAL A 65 79.20 -20.82 -63.46
CA VAL A 65 79.36 -19.51 -62.83
C VAL A 65 79.92 -19.72 -61.42
N LYS A 66 80.99 -18.98 -61.06
CA LYS A 66 81.53 -18.93 -59.71
C LYS A 66 81.08 -17.66 -59.02
N ILE A 67 80.64 -17.79 -57.76
CA ILE A 67 80.27 -16.66 -56.90
C ILE A 67 81.36 -16.50 -55.84
N TYR A 68 81.80 -15.26 -55.61
CA TYR A 68 82.64 -14.87 -54.48
C TYR A 68 81.85 -13.89 -53.60
N ALA A 69 82.30 -13.66 -52.36
CA ALA A 69 81.54 -12.89 -51.36
C ALA A 69 81.20 -11.45 -51.78
N ASP A 70 81.92 -10.90 -52.75
CA ASP A 70 81.91 -9.50 -53.13
C ASP A 70 81.06 -9.21 -54.39
N GLY A 71 80.57 -10.26 -55.09
CA GLY A 71 79.72 -10.09 -56.28
C GLY A 71 79.62 -11.31 -57.20
N VAL A 72 78.78 -11.16 -58.24
CA VAL A 72 78.56 -12.15 -59.31
C VAL A 72 79.10 -11.60 -60.63
N SER A 73 79.85 -12.41 -61.39
CA SER A 73 80.28 -12.07 -62.74
C SER A 73 79.75 -13.09 -63.75
N ILE A 74 79.09 -12.61 -64.79
CA ILE A 74 78.69 -13.41 -65.95
C ILE A 74 79.83 -13.30 -66.96
N THR A 75 80.54 -14.40 -67.19
CA THR A 75 81.76 -14.42 -68.00
C THR A 75 81.56 -14.77 -69.47
N ASP A 76 80.41 -15.33 -69.86
CA ASP A 76 80.03 -15.55 -71.27
C ASP A 76 78.50 -15.70 -71.44
N ILE A 77 77.98 -15.42 -72.64
CA ILE A 77 76.60 -15.66 -73.07
C ILE A 77 76.61 -16.11 -74.54
N ASN A 78 76.50 -17.42 -74.78
CA ASN A 78 76.37 -17.96 -76.15
C ASN A 78 74.92 -17.92 -76.62
N GLY A 79 74.69 -17.47 -77.87
CA GLY A 79 73.36 -17.42 -78.50
C GLY A 79 72.98 -16.09 -79.16
N LEU A 80 73.85 -15.08 -79.16
CA LEU A 80 73.64 -13.80 -79.86
C LEU A 80 74.78 -13.55 -80.86
N GLU A 81 74.45 -12.97 -82.02
CA GLU A 81 75.44 -12.57 -83.01
C GLU A 81 76.33 -11.42 -82.50
N SER A 82 77.61 -11.48 -82.84
CA SER A 82 78.64 -10.54 -82.37
C SER A 82 78.48 -9.16 -83.02
N GLY A 83 77.82 -8.23 -82.31
CA GLY A 83 77.78 -6.82 -82.71
C GLY A 83 76.68 -5.95 -82.07
N ARG A 84 75.64 -6.53 -81.45
CA ARG A 84 74.47 -5.75 -80.94
C ARG A 84 74.40 -5.54 -79.42
N TYR A 85 75.38 -6.03 -78.64
CA TYR A 85 75.42 -5.88 -77.18
C TYR A 85 76.84 -5.61 -76.68
N ALA A 86 76.96 -4.97 -75.51
CA ALA A 86 78.23 -4.76 -74.83
C ALA A 86 78.15 -5.19 -73.36
N LEU A 87 79.10 -6.01 -72.92
CA LEU A 87 79.32 -6.36 -71.52
C LEU A 87 80.41 -5.46 -70.93
N ARG A 88 80.08 -4.67 -69.90
CA ARG A 88 81.06 -3.94 -69.09
C ARG A 88 80.67 -4.02 -67.62
N GLY A 89 81.60 -4.49 -66.78
CA GLY A 89 81.42 -4.51 -65.32
C GLY A 89 80.25 -5.36 -64.83
N GLY A 90 79.94 -6.47 -65.50
CA GLY A 90 78.83 -7.37 -65.14
C GLY A 90 77.44 -6.94 -65.62
N ASN A 91 77.28 -5.72 -66.14
CA ASN A 91 76.02 -5.26 -66.74
C ASN A 91 75.97 -5.54 -68.25
N VAL A 92 74.81 -6.01 -68.71
CA VAL A 92 74.47 -6.14 -70.15
C VAL A 92 73.89 -4.81 -70.62
N THR A 93 74.58 -4.12 -71.52
CA THR A 93 74.04 -2.92 -72.19
C THR A 93 73.64 -3.28 -73.62
N VAL A 94 72.34 -3.20 -73.89
CA VAL A 94 71.78 -3.31 -75.25
C VAL A 94 71.90 -1.94 -75.92
N LEU A 95 72.43 -1.91 -77.15
CA LEU A 95 72.56 -0.67 -77.91
C LEU A 95 71.22 -0.26 -78.55
N PRO A 96 70.96 1.05 -78.78
CA PRO A 96 69.65 1.51 -79.25
C PRO A 96 69.30 0.98 -80.64
N SER A 97 68.06 0.48 -80.79
CA SER A 97 67.40 0.27 -82.08
C SER A 97 65.97 0.82 -81.99
N GLU A 98 65.37 1.17 -83.12
CA GLU A 98 63.97 1.60 -83.19
C GLU A 98 62.98 0.41 -83.31
N GLU A 99 63.44 -0.80 -82.98
CA GLU A 99 62.69 -2.06 -83.09
C GLU A 99 62.12 -2.52 -81.73
N LEU A 100 60.97 -3.20 -81.76
CA LEU A 100 60.23 -3.57 -80.55
C LEU A 100 60.83 -4.82 -79.88
N VAL A 101 61.49 -4.63 -78.74
CA VAL A 101 62.19 -5.70 -78.02
C VAL A 101 61.19 -6.52 -77.20
N ASN A 102 60.96 -7.77 -77.63
CA ASN A 102 60.15 -8.73 -76.90
C ASN A 102 61.03 -9.52 -75.93
N ILE A 103 61.03 -9.14 -74.65
CA ILE A 103 61.72 -9.93 -73.62
C ILE A 103 60.77 -11.01 -73.11
N TRP A 104 61.10 -12.27 -73.40
CA TRP A 104 60.44 -13.44 -72.83
C TRP A 104 61.21 -13.88 -71.59
N VAL A 105 60.58 -13.79 -70.42
CA VAL A 105 61.11 -14.34 -69.17
C VAL A 105 60.43 -15.68 -68.92
N THR A 106 61.14 -16.77 -69.16
CA THR A 106 60.72 -18.14 -68.85
C THR A 106 61.32 -18.59 -67.52
N MET A 107 60.47 -18.97 -66.55
CA MET A 107 60.83 -19.51 -65.24
C MET A 107 61.95 -18.77 -64.48
N ALA A 108 61.56 -17.74 -63.73
CA ALA A 108 62.33 -17.30 -62.57
C ALA A 108 61.69 -17.87 -61.28
N GLN A 109 62.44 -18.66 -60.52
CA GLN A 109 62.14 -18.94 -59.11
C GLN A 109 63.02 -18.07 -58.22
N THR A 110 62.40 -17.33 -57.30
CA THR A 110 63.14 -16.55 -56.29
C THR A 110 63.26 -17.34 -54.97
N PRO A 111 64.21 -17.00 -54.07
CA PRO A 111 64.43 -17.74 -52.82
C PRO A 111 63.27 -17.77 -51.81
N GLN A 112 62.12 -17.17 -52.13
CA GLN A 112 60.91 -17.12 -51.30
C GLN A 112 59.75 -17.94 -51.89
N GLY A 113 60.00 -18.79 -52.91
CA GLY A 113 59.01 -19.69 -53.51
C GLY A 113 58.17 -19.07 -54.65
N LEU A 114 58.40 -17.79 -54.95
CA LEU A 114 57.70 -17.08 -56.02
C LEU A 114 58.14 -17.64 -57.38
N THR A 115 57.20 -18.25 -58.12
CA THR A 115 57.44 -18.90 -59.42
C THR A 115 56.75 -18.10 -60.52
N LEU A 116 57.51 -17.66 -61.53
CA LEU A 116 57.02 -16.84 -62.63
C LEU A 116 57.03 -17.65 -63.93
N ASP A 117 55.89 -18.28 -64.25
CA ASP A 117 55.72 -19.21 -65.39
C ASP A 117 56.21 -18.60 -66.72
N SER A 118 55.61 -17.48 -67.11
CA SER A 118 56.08 -16.67 -68.23
C SER A 118 55.64 -15.21 -68.11
N ALA A 119 56.56 -14.28 -68.42
CA ALA A 119 56.23 -12.88 -68.65
C ALA A 119 56.76 -12.44 -70.03
N ARG A 120 55.89 -11.85 -70.86
CA ARG A 120 56.23 -11.27 -72.16
C ARG A 120 56.34 -9.75 -72.05
N LEU A 121 57.45 -9.28 -71.46
CA LEU A 121 57.71 -7.86 -71.33
C LEU A 121 58.09 -7.27 -72.70
N SER A 122 57.12 -6.62 -73.35
CA SER A 122 57.30 -5.98 -74.64
C SER A 122 57.80 -4.55 -74.42
N ILE A 123 59.09 -4.28 -74.63
CA ILE A 123 59.68 -2.95 -74.45
C ILE A 123 59.74 -2.22 -75.79
N PHE A 124 59.07 -1.08 -75.88
CA PHE A 124 59.22 -0.11 -76.97
C PHE A 124 59.77 1.19 -76.41
N TYR A 125 60.98 1.60 -76.80
CA TYR A 125 61.69 2.74 -76.19
C TYR A 125 61.42 4.06 -76.94
N GLY A 126 60.14 4.42 -77.06
CA GLY A 126 59.64 5.50 -77.91
C GLY A 126 59.83 6.93 -77.37
N LYS A 127 61.02 7.28 -76.85
CA LYS A 127 61.48 8.61 -76.37
C LYS A 127 60.61 9.40 -75.36
N LYS A 128 59.40 8.96 -75.03
CA LYS A 128 58.55 9.54 -73.95
C LYS A 128 57.77 8.51 -73.13
N TYR A 129 57.64 7.26 -73.56
CA TYR A 129 57.04 6.20 -72.73
C TYR A 129 57.48 4.78 -73.13
N MET A 130 57.27 3.85 -72.19
CA MET A 130 57.41 2.39 -72.28
C MET A 130 56.07 1.76 -71.90
N ASP A 131 55.45 0.98 -72.79
CA ASP A 131 54.22 0.22 -72.49
C ASP A 131 54.56 -1.20 -72.03
N ALA A 132 54.59 -1.46 -70.72
CA ALA A 132 54.82 -2.79 -70.17
C ALA A 132 53.54 -3.65 -70.15
N TYR A 133 53.68 -4.92 -70.52
CA TYR A 133 52.60 -5.92 -70.54
C TYR A 133 53.03 -7.15 -69.73
N ALA A 134 52.13 -7.68 -68.88
CA ALA A 134 52.27 -8.98 -68.24
C ALA A 134 50.92 -9.73 -68.28
N VAL A 135 50.97 -11.05 -68.52
CA VAL A 135 49.80 -11.89 -68.81
C VAL A 135 49.59 -13.01 -67.77
N ARG A 136 50.58 -13.27 -66.91
CA ARG A 136 50.42 -14.06 -65.69
C ARG A 136 51.44 -13.64 -64.63
N VAL A 137 50.96 -13.34 -63.44
CA VAL A 137 51.75 -13.25 -62.21
C VAL A 137 50.96 -13.95 -61.10
N GLY A 138 51.59 -14.83 -60.34
CA GLY A 138 50.93 -15.70 -59.38
C GLY A 138 51.56 -15.71 -57.98
N TYR A 139 50.70 -15.83 -56.98
CA TYR A 139 51.00 -16.27 -55.61
C TYR A 139 49.82 -17.14 -55.14
N ASP A 140 49.95 -17.92 -54.06
CA ASP A 140 48.99 -18.99 -53.67
C ASP A 140 47.51 -18.60 -53.44
N THR A 141 47.15 -17.31 -53.52
CA THR A 141 45.74 -16.85 -53.58
C THR A 141 45.48 -15.70 -54.57
N LEU A 142 46.46 -15.29 -55.37
CA LEU A 142 46.46 -14.05 -56.14
C LEU A 142 47.00 -14.27 -57.56
N PHE A 143 46.17 -14.07 -58.59
CA PHE A 143 46.57 -14.20 -60.00
C PHE A 143 46.18 -12.97 -60.82
N ALA A 144 47.09 -12.45 -61.65
CA ALA A 144 46.78 -11.37 -62.59
C ALA A 144 46.78 -11.88 -64.04
N GLU A 145 45.67 -11.74 -64.77
CA GLU A 145 45.55 -12.20 -66.18
C GLU A 145 45.99 -11.18 -67.22
N GLU A 146 45.83 -9.88 -66.94
CA GLU A 146 46.40 -8.85 -67.80
C GLU A 146 46.79 -7.63 -66.95
N LEU A 147 48.04 -7.19 -67.09
CA LEU A 147 48.57 -5.95 -66.52
C LEU A 147 49.16 -5.11 -67.65
N ARG A 148 48.47 -4.03 -68.04
CA ARG A 148 48.94 -3.06 -69.05
C ARG A 148 49.37 -1.76 -68.38
N ALA A 149 50.68 -1.51 -68.31
CA ALA A 149 51.27 -0.37 -67.59
C ALA A 149 52.05 0.55 -68.55
N ARG A 150 51.50 1.74 -68.86
CA ARG A 150 52.24 2.78 -69.59
C ARG A 150 53.11 3.57 -68.62
N ILE A 151 54.42 3.45 -68.76
CA ILE A 151 55.45 4.18 -68.01
C ILE A 151 55.91 5.36 -68.89
N GLU A 152 55.39 6.56 -68.68
CA GLU A 152 55.98 7.77 -69.28
C GLU A 152 57.38 7.99 -68.70
N LEU A 153 58.41 8.25 -69.52
CA LEU A 153 59.82 8.27 -69.09
C LEU A 153 60.39 9.70 -69.04
N GLY A 154 60.70 10.15 -67.82
CA GLY A 154 61.30 11.44 -67.46
C GLY A 154 61.48 11.60 -65.94
N GLU A 155 61.86 12.77 -65.45
CA GLU A 155 61.98 13.03 -63.99
C GLU A 155 60.63 13.02 -63.24
N ASP A 156 59.53 12.89 -63.98
CA ASP A 156 58.14 12.84 -63.53
C ASP A 156 57.44 11.55 -64.03
N SER A 157 58.16 10.41 -64.06
CA SER A 157 57.70 9.21 -64.80
C SER A 157 56.37 8.63 -64.28
N VAL A 158 55.29 8.66 -65.08
CA VAL A 158 53.97 8.14 -64.67
C VAL A 158 53.72 6.73 -65.21
N ILE A 159 53.60 5.75 -64.31
CA ILE A 159 53.22 4.35 -64.55
C ILE A 159 51.68 4.21 -64.48
N ARG A 160 50.98 4.42 -65.60
CA ARG A 160 49.52 4.20 -65.70
C ARG A 160 49.18 2.73 -65.97
N VAL A 161 48.74 2.00 -64.95
CA VAL A 161 48.08 0.69 -65.11
C VAL A 161 46.65 0.90 -65.57
N ARG A 162 46.34 0.57 -66.82
CA ARG A 162 44.99 0.66 -67.38
C ARG A 162 44.37 -0.73 -67.50
N ARG A 163 43.34 -1.00 -66.68
CA ARG A 163 42.63 -2.30 -66.57
C ARG A 163 43.56 -3.47 -66.22
N GLY A 164 44.08 -3.48 -65.01
CA GLY A 164 44.51 -4.72 -64.36
C GLY A 164 43.30 -5.55 -63.89
N VAL A 165 43.45 -6.88 -63.80
CA VAL A 165 42.49 -7.76 -63.10
C VAL A 165 43.26 -8.73 -62.21
N PHE A 166 42.96 -8.73 -60.91
CA PHE A 166 43.52 -9.63 -59.90
C PHE A 166 42.44 -10.59 -59.39
N TYR A 167 42.60 -11.88 -59.63
CA TYR A 167 41.74 -12.93 -59.09
C TYR A 167 42.19 -13.30 -57.69
N PHE A 168 41.33 -13.08 -56.69
CA PHE A 168 41.48 -13.63 -55.35
C PHE A 168 40.69 -14.94 -55.27
N ARG A 169 41.42 -16.05 -55.35
CA ARG A 169 40.87 -17.38 -55.69
C ARG A 169 40.11 -17.34 -57.02
N GLU A 170 38.79 -17.30 -57.00
CA GLU A 170 37.91 -17.30 -58.17
C GLU A 170 37.26 -15.94 -58.47
N ASN A 171 37.42 -14.93 -57.58
CA ASN A 171 36.71 -13.65 -57.70
C ASN A 171 37.61 -12.56 -58.32
N PRO A 172 37.21 -11.91 -59.43
CA PRO A 172 38.00 -10.86 -60.07
C PRO A 172 37.87 -9.51 -59.36
N VAL A 173 39.02 -8.86 -59.15
CA VAL A 173 39.18 -7.49 -58.66
C VAL A 173 39.85 -6.66 -59.76
N TYR A 174 39.16 -5.63 -60.25
CA TYR A 174 39.65 -4.79 -61.33
C TYR A 174 40.50 -3.64 -60.74
N PHE A 175 41.63 -3.33 -61.36
CA PHE A 175 42.60 -2.33 -60.90
C PHE A 175 42.89 -1.31 -61.99
N ASN A 176 42.98 -0.04 -61.65
CA ASN A 176 43.15 1.07 -62.58
C ASN A 176 43.90 2.19 -61.86
N GLY A 177 45.14 2.53 -62.22
CA GLY A 177 45.96 3.43 -61.38
C GLY A 177 47.10 4.11 -62.11
N SER A 178 47.75 5.07 -61.44
CA SER A 178 48.91 5.81 -61.93
C SER A 178 49.92 6.16 -60.84
N VAL A 179 51.12 5.59 -60.91
CA VAL A 179 52.24 5.91 -59.99
C VAL A 179 53.17 6.93 -60.67
N ARG A 180 53.36 8.12 -60.12
CA ARG A 180 54.33 9.13 -60.59
C ARG A 180 55.63 9.00 -59.78
N THR A 181 56.74 8.75 -60.45
CA THR A 181 58.06 8.69 -59.80
C THR A 181 58.78 10.02 -59.95
N ASP A 182 58.36 10.99 -59.15
CA ASP A 182 59.13 12.19 -58.81
C ASP A 182 59.96 11.95 -57.54
N SER A 183 60.65 12.98 -57.01
CA SER A 183 61.45 12.89 -55.79
C SER A 183 60.64 12.59 -54.51
N THR A 184 59.32 12.65 -54.57
CA THR A 184 58.37 12.32 -53.49
C THR A 184 57.62 11.01 -53.71
N LEU A 185 57.69 10.40 -54.91
CA LEU A 185 57.03 9.15 -55.30
C LEU A 185 55.51 9.19 -55.09
N ALA A 186 54.86 10.22 -55.65
CA ALA A 186 53.41 10.40 -55.59
C ALA A 186 52.65 9.33 -56.39
N TRP A 187 51.73 8.58 -55.78
CA TRP A 187 50.93 7.56 -56.46
C TRP A 187 49.42 7.80 -56.34
N SER A 188 48.65 7.32 -57.32
CA SER A 188 47.20 7.15 -57.22
C SER A 188 46.76 5.80 -57.77
N ALA A 189 45.73 5.18 -57.18
CA ALA A 189 45.22 3.86 -57.59
C ALA A 189 43.75 3.65 -57.22
N GLU A 190 42.95 3.23 -58.19
CA GLU A 190 41.55 2.80 -58.06
C GLU A 190 41.45 1.28 -58.18
N VAL A 191 40.71 0.65 -57.26
CA VAL A 191 40.53 -0.80 -57.17
C VAL A 191 39.05 -1.09 -56.98
N SER A 192 38.41 -1.81 -57.91
CA SER A 192 36.97 -2.07 -57.94
C SER A 192 36.69 -3.58 -57.94
N ALA A 193 35.91 -4.05 -56.97
CA ALA A 193 35.53 -5.45 -56.77
C ALA A 193 34.02 -5.66 -56.98
N PRO A 194 33.52 -5.66 -58.24
CA PRO A 194 32.09 -5.61 -58.57
C PRO A 194 31.32 -6.91 -58.31
N HIS A 195 32.03 -8.03 -58.12
CA HIS A 195 31.45 -9.32 -57.71
C HIS A 195 31.90 -9.75 -56.31
N GLY A 196 32.66 -8.87 -55.65
CA GLY A 196 33.11 -8.98 -54.27
C GLY A 196 34.25 -9.95 -54.00
N LEU A 197 34.87 -9.76 -52.84
CA LEU A 197 36.16 -10.27 -52.44
C LEU A 197 36.02 -11.07 -51.14
N TYR A 198 36.51 -12.31 -51.14
CA TYR A 198 36.76 -13.04 -49.90
C TYR A 198 38.03 -12.51 -49.24
N LEU A 199 37.87 -11.88 -48.07
CA LEU A 199 39.01 -11.52 -47.23
C LEU A 199 39.62 -12.79 -46.58
N PRO A 200 40.87 -12.74 -46.08
CA PRO A 200 41.50 -13.87 -45.37
C PRO A 200 40.81 -14.29 -44.06
N PHE A 201 39.73 -13.61 -43.66
CA PHE A 201 38.87 -13.97 -42.54
C PHE A 201 37.67 -14.80 -43.06
N PRO A 202 37.49 -16.06 -42.59
CA PRO A 202 36.42 -16.93 -43.09
C PRO A 202 35.02 -16.31 -43.00
N GLY A 203 34.31 -16.27 -44.12
CA GLY A 203 32.93 -15.79 -44.19
C GLY A 203 32.75 -14.28 -44.29
N VAL A 204 33.83 -13.49 -44.47
CA VAL A 204 33.73 -12.05 -44.75
C VAL A 204 33.84 -11.78 -46.27
N PHE A 205 32.83 -11.14 -46.83
CA PHE A 205 32.72 -10.79 -48.25
C PHE A 205 32.60 -9.27 -48.43
N PHE A 206 33.38 -8.68 -49.34
CA PHE A 206 33.42 -7.24 -49.62
C PHE A 206 33.28 -6.93 -51.12
N ALA A 207 32.25 -6.19 -51.54
CA ALA A 207 32.14 -5.60 -52.88
C ALA A 207 32.16 -4.06 -52.83
N GLY A 208 32.85 -3.42 -53.80
CA GLY A 208 32.95 -1.96 -53.92
C GLY A 208 34.30 -1.46 -54.45
N GLU A 209 34.55 -0.15 -54.31
CA GLU A 209 35.74 0.57 -54.81
C GLU A 209 36.66 1.09 -53.69
N LEU A 210 37.96 1.20 -53.98
CA LEU A 210 38.99 1.81 -53.13
C LEU A 210 39.87 2.72 -54.00
N ARG A 211 39.94 4.01 -53.69
CA ARG A 211 40.73 5.02 -54.44
C ARG A 211 41.78 5.65 -53.53
N GLY A 212 43.04 5.23 -53.64
CA GLY A 212 44.16 5.77 -52.88
C GLY A 212 44.97 6.81 -53.64
N GLU A 213 45.45 7.84 -52.94
CA GLU A 213 46.57 8.70 -53.38
C GLU A 213 47.61 8.83 -52.25
N GLY A 214 48.91 8.96 -52.54
CA GLY A 214 49.92 9.00 -51.47
C GLY A 214 51.33 9.45 -51.85
N GLU A 215 52.07 9.99 -50.88
CA GLU A 215 53.46 10.44 -50.99
C GLU A 215 54.42 9.33 -50.51
N GLY A 216 54.97 8.60 -51.48
CA GLY A 216 56.00 7.59 -51.28
C GLY A 216 55.58 6.38 -50.44
N VAL A 217 56.57 5.65 -49.93
CA VAL A 217 56.35 4.46 -49.07
C VAL A 217 56.04 4.85 -47.61
N ARG A 218 55.73 6.12 -47.33
CA ARG A 218 55.54 6.65 -45.97
C ARG A 218 54.17 7.22 -45.68
N ARG A 219 53.43 7.77 -46.66
CA ARG A 219 52.04 8.21 -46.44
C ARG A 219 51.14 7.88 -47.62
N ALA A 220 49.88 7.56 -47.32
CA ALA A 220 48.80 7.49 -48.31
C ALA A 220 47.45 7.83 -47.68
N SER A 221 46.49 8.17 -48.53
CA SER A 221 45.11 8.52 -48.21
C SER A 221 44.18 7.72 -49.11
N LEU A 222 43.51 6.72 -48.56
CA LEU A 222 42.61 5.80 -49.26
C LEU A 222 41.16 6.22 -49.07
N LEU A 223 40.44 6.56 -50.13
CA LEU A 223 38.98 6.66 -50.09
C LEU A 223 38.39 5.26 -50.25
N LEU A 224 37.79 4.72 -49.18
CA LEU A 224 36.95 3.52 -49.27
C LEU A 224 35.56 3.89 -49.83
N ASN A 225 34.98 3.01 -50.64
CA ASN A 225 33.58 3.06 -51.06
C ASN A 225 33.02 1.64 -51.25
N ILE A 226 32.47 1.05 -50.20
CA ILE A 226 32.14 -0.37 -50.11
C ILE A 226 30.64 -0.59 -50.25
N ASP A 227 30.15 -0.97 -51.43
CA ASP A 227 28.73 -1.19 -51.68
C ASP A 227 28.11 -2.27 -50.80
N THR A 228 28.84 -3.34 -50.49
CA THR A 228 28.36 -4.37 -49.54
C THR A 228 29.51 -5.04 -48.79
N LEU A 229 29.37 -5.12 -47.46
CA LEU A 229 30.20 -5.92 -46.57
C LEU A 229 29.32 -6.91 -45.80
N SER A 230 29.53 -8.21 -46.01
CA SER A 230 28.69 -9.27 -45.44
C SER A 230 29.49 -10.23 -44.57
N TYR A 231 28.89 -10.64 -43.44
CA TYR A 231 29.43 -11.65 -42.52
C TYR A 231 28.30 -12.47 -41.89
N ALA A 232 28.34 -13.80 -42.09
CA ALA A 232 27.28 -14.72 -41.69
C ALA A 232 25.88 -14.28 -42.17
N ARG A 233 24.97 -13.89 -41.27
CA ARG A 233 23.62 -13.38 -41.61
C ARG A 233 23.53 -11.86 -41.73
N TYR A 234 24.64 -11.15 -41.51
CA TYR A 234 24.67 -9.69 -41.43
C TYR A 234 25.22 -9.09 -42.71
N SER A 235 24.57 -8.03 -43.20
CA SER A 235 24.99 -7.28 -44.39
C SER A 235 24.95 -5.78 -44.06
N LEU A 236 26.09 -5.13 -44.25
CA LEU A 236 26.26 -3.67 -44.24
C LEU A 236 26.33 -3.19 -45.69
N GLY A 237 25.68 -2.07 -45.99
CA GLY A 237 25.73 -1.43 -47.32
C GLY A 237 26.51 -0.12 -47.26
N HIS A 238 27.08 0.27 -48.40
CA HIS A 238 27.73 1.57 -48.67
C HIS A 238 28.55 2.11 -47.49
N ILE A 239 29.69 1.45 -47.20
CA ILE A 239 30.68 1.89 -46.21
C ILE A 239 31.73 2.76 -46.92
N SER A 240 31.71 4.08 -46.74
CA SER A 240 32.52 5.01 -47.54
C SER A 240 33.23 6.11 -46.74
N GLY A 241 34.51 6.35 -46.98
CA GLY A 241 35.25 7.47 -46.38
C GLY A 241 36.77 7.33 -46.43
N PRO A 242 37.52 8.41 -46.11
CA PRO A 242 38.98 8.42 -46.13
C PRO A 242 39.62 7.60 -45.00
N VAL A 243 40.71 6.90 -45.34
CA VAL A 243 41.61 6.15 -44.47
C VAL A 243 43.05 6.52 -44.84
N GLU A 244 43.67 7.34 -44.00
CA GLU A 244 45.09 7.64 -44.03
C GLU A 244 45.93 6.41 -43.61
N VAL A 245 47.13 6.31 -44.14
CA VAL A 245 48.11 5.24 -43.91
C VAL A 245 49.45 5.88 -43.59
N ASP A 246 50.01 5.62 -42.41
CA ASP A 246 51.30 6.14 -41.97
C ASP A 246 52.34 5.01 -41.85
N ASN A 247 53.42 5.14 -42.60
CA ASN A 247 54.56 4.21 -42.72
C ASN A 247 54.16 2.75 -43.01
N TRP A 248 52.97 2.51 -43.59
CA TRP A 248 52.30 1.21 -43.70
C TRP A 248 52.21 0.44 -42.37
N LYS A 249 52.29 1.14 -41.24
CA LYS A 249 52.28 0.57 -39.89
C LYS A 249 51.05 0.97 -39.10
N LYS A 250 50.49 2.15 -39.39
CA LYS A 250 49.27 2.68 -38.80
C LYS A 250 48.29 3.05 -39.90
N LEU A 251 47.01 2.75 -39.69
CA LEU A 251 45.87 3.20 -40.46
C LEU A 251 45.08 4.18 -39.58
N SER A 252 44.63 5.30 -40.12
CA SER A 252 43.79 6.27 -39.39
C SER A 252 42.67 6.83 -40.26
N THR A 253 41.51 7.13 -39.69
CA THR A 253 40.39 7.71 -40.43
C THR A 253 39.70 8.81 -39.61
N PRO A 254 39.41 9.98 -40.22
CA PRO A 254 38.61 11.02 -39.56
C PRO A 254 37.12 10.64 -39.52
N ALA A 255 36.62 9.97 -40.57
CA ALA A 255 35.30 9.35 -40.62
C ALA A 255 35.15 8.41 -41.84
N ILE A 256 34.70 7.18 -41.60
CA ILE A 256 34.08 6.27 -42.56
C ILE A 256 32.57 6.31 -42.29
N LEU A 257 31.76 6.70 -43.27
CA LEU A 257 30.31 6.59 -43.24
C LEU A 257 29.88 5.12 -43.38
N LEU A 258 28.81 4.73 -42.70
CA LEU A 258 28.04 3.49 -42.92
C LEU A 258 26.67 3.89 -43.46
N SER A 259 26.23 3.34 -44.60
CA SER A 259 24.95 3.71 -45.23
C SER A 259 24.20 2.51 -45.78
N GLY A 260 23.93 1.52 -44.92
CA GLY A 260 23.20 0.31 -45.26
C GLY A 260 21.72 0.34 -44.86
N PRO A 261 20.86 -0.49 -45.48
CA PRO A 261 19.46 -0.63 -45.07
C PRO A 261 19.32 -1.13 -43.62
N SER A 262 20.32 -1.90 -43.16
CA SER A 262 20.43 -2.51 -41.83
C SER A 262 20.97 -1.56 -40.76
N VAL A 263 21.95 -0.74 -41.13
CA VAL A 263 22.80 0.06 -40.23
C VAL A 263 23.27 1.33 -40.95
N THR A 264 23.08 2.49 -40.33
CA THR A 264 23.68 3.77 -40.76
C THR A 264 24.46 4.39 -39.60
N GLY A 265 25.55 5.09 -39.88
CA GLY A 265 26.44 5.62 -38.85
C GLY A 265 27.79 6.11 -39.37
N THR A 266 28.77 6.26 -38.47
CA THR A 266 30.16 6.59 -38.78
C THR A 266 31.15 5.81 -37.90
N ILE A 267 32.37 5.58 -38.41
CA ILE A 267 33.51 5.02 -37.67
C ILE A 267 34.72 5.93 -37.88
N SER A 268 35.45 6.26 -36.82
CA SER A 268 36.69 7.06 -36.88
C SER A 268 37.75 6.48 -35.95
N GLY A 269 38.99 6.98 -36.01
CA GLY A 269 40.08 6.54 -35.13
C GLY A 269 41.24 5.88 -35.89
N TRP A 270 41.92 4.90 -35.30
CA TRP A 270 43.10 4.27 -35.90
C TRP A 270 43.32 2.80 -35.52
N ALA A 271 44.15 2.10 -36.30
CA ALA A 271 44.64 0.74 -36.06
C ALA A 271 46.11 0.59 -36.48
N ASP A 272 46.84 -0.40 -35.97
CA ASP A 272 48.22 -0.70 -36.35
C ASP A 272 48.44 -2.17 -36.77
N LEU A 273 49.50 -2.43 -37.54
CA LEU A 273 49.87 -3.79 -37.99
C LEU A 273 50.40 -4.70 -36.87
N ARG A 274 50.65 -4.18 -35.67
CA ARG A 274 50.96 -4.99 -34.47
C ARG A 274 49.68 -5.48 -33.78
N GLY A 275 48.52 -5.02 -34.25
CA GLY A 275 47.21 -5.41 -33.78
C GLY A 275 46.64 -4.52 -32.69
N SER A 276 47.22 -3.35 -32.41
CA SER A 276 46.60 -2.32 -31.57
C SER A 276 45.57 -1.53 -32.37
N LEU A 277 44.54 -0.99 -31.73
CA LEU A 277 43.59 -0.05 -32.36
C LEU A 277 42.89 0.83 -31.32
N ASP A 278 42.31 1.94 -31.77
CA ASP A 278 41.45 2.84 -31.00
C ASP A 278 40.43 3.46 -31.97
N LEU A 279 39.23 2.90 -32.02
CA LEU A 279 38.19 3.18 -33.02
C LEU A 279 36.92 3.70 -32.33
N SER A 280 36.55 4.95 -32.58
CA SER A 280 35.26 5.50 -32.19
C SER A 280 34.19 5.16 -33.24
N PHE A 281 32.95 4.99 -32.83
CA PHE A 281 31.81 4.78 -33.74
C PHE A 281 30.55 5.50 -33.27
N SER A 282 29.69 5.85 -34.23
CA SER A 282 28.32 6.34 -34.05
C SER A 282 27.38 5.54 -34.96
N LEU A 283 26.17 5.26 -34.50
CA LEU A 283 25.13 4.51 -35.20
C LEU A 283 23.82 5.30 -35.15
N ASP A 284 23.47 5.93 -36.26
CA ASP A 284 22.28 6.78 -36.42
C ASP A 284 20.99 5.96 -36.64
N ALA A 285 21.13 4.72 -37.08
CA ALA A 285 20.08 3.71 -37.09
C ALA A 285 20.68 2.30 -37.14
N LEU A 286 20.09 1.37 -36.40
CA LEU A 286 20.41 -0.06 -36.41
C LEU A 286 19.10 -0.83 -36.26
N ARG A 287 18.69 -1.59 -37.29
CA ARG A 287 17.44 -2.36 -37.26
C ARG A 287 17.61 -3.64 -36.44
N LEU A 288 16.84 -3.80 -35.37
CA LEU A 288 16.93 -4.98 -34.49
C LEU A 288 16.55 -6.28 -35.19
N GLU A 289 15.63 -6.22 -36.16
CA GLU A 289 15.06 -7.37 -36.89
C GLU A 289 16.11 -8.22 -37.62
N LEU A 290 17.24 -7.59 -37.96
CA LEU A 290 18.35 -8.20 -38.68
C LEU A 290 19.45 -8.71 -37.73
N LEU A 291 19.44 -8.27 -36.47
CA LEU A 291 20.25 -8.82 -35.39
C LEU A 291 19.56 -10.02 -34.72
N LEU A 292 18.26 -9.88 -34.41
CA LEU A 292 17.45 -10.82 -33.66
C LEU A 292 16.08 -10.97 -34.38
N PRO A 293 15.77 -12.12 -35.00
CA PRO A 293 14.56 -12.29 -35.81
C PRO A 293 13.22 -12.06 -35.08
N GLU A 294 13.20 -12.19 -33.76
CA GLU A 294 12.01 -11.96 -32.93
C GLU A 294 11.90 -10.53 -32.39
N ALA A 295 12.82 -9.61 -32.73
CA ALA A 295 12.90 -8.25 -32.17
C ALA A 295 12.74 -7.17 -33.25
N ARG A 296 11.69 -6.34 -33.13
CA ARG A 296 11.42 -5.19 -33.99
C ARG A 296 11.90 -3.88 -33.37
N GLY A 297 12.09 -2.87 -34.22
CA GLY A 297 12.44 -1.50 -33.80
C GLY A 297 13.85 -1.05 -34.17
N LEU A 298 14.19 0.16 -33.71
CA LEU A 298 15.45 0.85 -34.03
C LEU A 298 16.30 1.08 -32.79
N ALA A 299 17.55 0.67 -32.88
CA ALA A 299 18.64 1.09 -32.01
C ALA A 299 19.38 2.29 -32.61
N ARG A 300 20.00 3.08 -31.75
CA ARG A 300 21.04 4.08 -32.02
C ARG A 300 22.14 3.90 -31.00
N GLY A 301 23.35 4.37 -31.27
CA GLY A 301 24.41 4.29 -30.26
C GLY A 301 25.71 4.94 -30.66
N SER A 302 26.65 4.97 -29.73
CA SER A 302 28.02 5.45 -29.98
C SER A 302 28.97 4.84 -28.95
N GLY A 303 30.21 4.58 -29.35
CA GLY A 303 31.19 3.97 -28.47
C GLY A 303 32.61 4.02 -29.01
N ASN A 304 33.52 3.36 -28.30
CA ASN A 304 34.92 3.19 -28.63
C ASN A 304 35.30 1.72 -28.50
N ILE A 305 36.15 1.25 -29.42
CA ILE A 305 36.77 -0.07 -29.40
C ILE A 305 38.27 0.17 -29.36
N ARG A 306 38.94 -0.22 -28.28
CA ARG A 306 40.39 -0.09 -28.12
C ARG A 306 41.03 -1.45 -27.95
N LYS A 307 42.21 -1.67 -28.53
CA LYS A 307 42.99 -2.90 -28.32
C LYS A 307 44.44 -2.55 -28.00
N GLU A 308 44.93 -3.10 -26.90
CA GLU A 308 46.31 -2.95 -26.44
C GLU A 308 46.91 -4.37 -26.24
N GLY A 309 47.72 -4.80 -27.21
CA GLY A 309 48.27 -6.16 -27.25
C GLY A 309 47.18 -7.25 -27.33
N LYS A 310 47.02 -8.04 -26.27
CA LYS A 310 45.95 -9.06 -26.15
C LYS A 310 44.66 -8.51 -25.54
N ARG A 311 44.66 -7.33 -24.92
CA ARG A 311 43.47 -6.77 -24.26
C ARG A 311 42.61 -6.03 -25.26
N LEU A 312 41.36 -6.47 -25.45
CA LEU A 312 40.32 -5.73 -26.14
C LEU A 312 39.44 -5.03 -25.10
N LEU A 313 39.22 -3.74 -25.29
CA LEU A 313 38.34 -2.88 -24.52
C LEU A 313 37.22 -2.37 -25.43
N PHE A 314 36.01 -2.31 -24.90
CA PHE A 314 34.85 -1.70 -25.55
C PHE A 314 34.20 -0.75 -24.55
N SER A 315 33.72 0.40 -24.99
CA SER A 315 32.81 1.23 -24.19
C SER A 315 31.78 1.90 -25.09
N GLY A 316 30.53 2.04 -24.67
CA GLY A 316 29.53 2.69 -25.50
C GLY A 316 28.10 2.65 -24.98
N ARG A 317 27.28 3.57 -25.49
CA ARG A 317 25.84 3.65 -25.24
C ARG A 317 25.05 3.18 -26.46
N VAL A 318 23.95 2.48 -26.21
CA VAL A 318 22.92 2.11 -27.19
C VAL A 318 21.55 2.57 -26.67
N ASP A 319 20.93 3.55 -27.32
CA ASP A 319 19.54 3.97 -27.09
C ASP A 319 18.61 3.13 -27.99
N LEU A 320 17.61 2.47 -27.41
CA LEU A 320 16.53 1.76 -28.11
C LEU A 320 15.25 2.61 -28.08
N ARG A 321 14.45 2.61 -29.15
CA ARG A 321 13.13 3.28 -29.18
C ARG A 321 12.09 2.50 -29.97
N HIS A 322 10.88 2.43 -29.41
CA HIS A 322 9.71 1.74 -29.98
C HIS A 322 10.05 0.33 -30.49
N CYS A 323 10.68 -0.46 -29.61
CA CYS A 323 11.08 -1.82 -29.92
C CYS A 323 10.01 -2.80 -29.45
N ALA A 324 9.88 -3.94 -30.13
CA ALA A 324 8.89 -4.95 -29.77
C ALA A 324 9.43 -6.36 -30.02
N TRP A 325 9.40 -7.18 -28.97
CA TRP A 325 9.65 -8.60 -29.04
C TRP A 325 8.33 -9.36 -29.11
N LYS A 326 8.39 -10.64 -29.48
CA LYS A 326 7.26 -11.58 -29.46
C LYS A 326 6.46 -11.61 -28.15
N GLU A 327 7.10 -11.28 -27.03
CA GLU A 327 6.49 -11.35 -25.69
C GLU A 327 6.26 -10.00 -24.99
N PHE A 328 6.84 -8.90 -25.46
CA PHE A 328 6.70 -7.58 -24.83
C PHE A 328 7.09 -6.44 -25.78
N ALA A 329 6.50 -5.27 -25.60
CA ALA A 329 6.93 -4.02 -26.23
C ALA A 329 7.75 -3.15 -25.26
N LEU A 330 8.54 -2.23 -25.81
CA LEU A 330 9.48 -1.35 -25.11
C LEU A 330 9.43 0.04 -25.76
N GLU A 331 8.92 1.03 -25.03
CA GLU A 331 8.90 2.43 -25.51
C GLU A 331 10.33 2.96 -25.72
N ARG A 332 11.21 2.78 -24.72
CA ARG A 332 12.60 3.27 -24.78
C ARG A 332 13.54 2.44 -23.90
N ALA A 333 14.79 2.30 -24.30
CA ALA A 333 15.88 2.02 -23.36
C ALA A 333 17.15 2.82 -23.68
N SER A 334 18.07 2.87 -22.72
CA SER A 334 19.45 3.33 -22.83
C SER A 334 20.33 2.30 -22.11
N LEU A 335 21.09 1.53 -22.88
CA LEU A 335 22.09 0.59 -22.40
C LEU A 335 23.47 1.25 -22.51
N ASN A 336 24.24 1.26 -21.43
CA ASN A 336 25.62 1.73 -21.39
C ASN A 336 26.52 0.57 -21.00
N LEU A 337 27.58 0.31 -21.76
CA LEU A 337 28.46 -0.85 -21.62
C LEU A 337 29.93 -0.44 -21.52
N MET A 338 30.69 -1.20 -20.76
CA MET A 338 32.15 -1.21 -20.75
C MET A 338 32.64 -2.66 -20.66
N ALA A 339 33.31 -3.17 -21.70
CA ALA A 339 33.90 -4.49 -21.72
C ALA A 339 35.42 -4.43 -21.67
N ALA A 340 36.01 -5.42 -20.99
CA ALA A 340 37.41 -5.79 -21.01
C ALA A 340 37.51 -7.32 -21.19
N PRO A 341 38.71 -7.93 -21.28
CA PRO A 341 38.81 -9.38 -21.53
C PRO A 341 38.15 -10.26 -20.47
N ASP A 342 38.13 -9.79 -19.22
CA ASP A 342 37.67 -10.55 -18.05
C ASP A 342 36.43 -9.91 -17.36
N THR A 343 35.98 -8.73 -17.82
CA THR A 343 34.84 -8.00 -17.24
C THR A 343 33.92 -7.41 -18.31
N LEU A 344 32.63 -7.34 -18.00
CA LEU A 344 31.64 -6.61 -18.77
C LEU A 344 30.77 -5.91 -17.73
N GLU A 345 30.89 -4.60 -17.65
CA GLU A 345 30.18 -3.73 -16.73
C GLU A 345 29.24 -2.81 -17.50
N GLY A 346 28.22 -2.28 -16.85
CA GLY A 346 27.31 -1.38 -17.52
C GLY A 346 26.09 -1.01 -16.69
N TRP A 347 25.20 -0.24 -17.31
CA TRP A 347 23.86 -0.01 -16.82
C TRP A 347 22.84 0.01 -17.96
N LEU A 348 21.67 -0.55 -17.71
CA LEU A 348 20.49 -0.46 -18.56
C LEU A 348 19.46 0.41 -17.82
N VAL A 349 18.89 1.41 -18.49
CA VAL A 349 17.60 1.97 -18.09
C VAL A 349 16.61 1.77 -19.22
N ALA A 350 15.50 1.09 -18.93
CA ALA A 350 14.37 0.84 -19.82
C ALA A 350 13.13 1.56 -19.28
N TRP A 351 12.23 1.97 -20.19
CA TRP A 351 10.98 2.65 -19.91
C TRP A 351 9.86 2.12 -20.80
N GLY A 352 8.63 2.12 -20.29
CA GLY A 352 7.44 1.71 -21.03
C GLY A 352 7.53 0.27 -21.54
N ILE A 353 7.95 -0.66 -20.67
CA ILE A 353 7.91 -2.09 -20.99
C ILE A 353 6.47 -2.56 -20.81
N SER A 354 5.85 -3.15 -21.82
CA SER A 354 4.44 -3.56 -21.78
C SER A 354 4.23 -4.99 -22.28
N LYS A 355 3.38 -5.73 -21.57
CA LYS A 355 2.91 -7.08 -21.93
C LYS A 355 1.44 -7.18 -21.51
N ASP A 356 0.56 -7.40 -22.48
CA ASP A 356 -0.89 -7.37 -22.29
C ASP A 356 -1.34 -6.09 -21.53
N ASP A 357 -2.16 -6.20 -20.49
CA ASP A 357 -2.60 -5.06 -19.65
C ASP A 357 -1.52 -4.53 -18.67
N PHE A 358 -0.32 -5.14 -18.60
CA PHE A 358 0.71 -4.83 -17.62
C PHE A 358 1.80 -3.90 -18.18
N VAL A 359 2.12 -2.83 -17.42
CA VAL A 359 3.11 -1.81 -17.82
C VAL A 359 4.14 -1.57 -16.70
N VAL A 360 5.42 -1.58 -17.08
CA VAL A 360 6.55 -1.13 -16.26
C VAL A 360 6.99 0.23 -16.77
N ASP A 361 6.82 1.29 -15.97
CA ASP A 361 7.23 2.64 -16.37
C ASP A 361 8.74 2.77 -16.46
N SER A 362 9.49 2.16 -15.53
CA SER A 362 10.94 2.17 -15.57
C SER A 362 11.60 0.96 -14.89
N LEU A 363 12.69 0.50 -15.50
CA LEU A 363 13.59 -0.53 -14.97
C LEU A 363 15.02 -0.07 -15.17
N ARG A 364 15.79 0.02 -14.09
CA ARG A 364 17.24 0.29 -14.06
C ARG A 364 17.98 -0.93 -13.54
N LEU A 365 19.00 -1.39 -14.25
CA LEU A 365 19.93 -2.45 -13.86
C LEU A 365 21.35 -1.89 -13.96
N GLU A 366 22.22 -2.08 -12.98
CA GLU A 366 23.61 -1.55 -12.99
C GLU A 366 24.58 -2.59 -12.40
N GLY A 367 25.67 -2.92 -13.09
CA GLY A 367 26.69 -3.81 -12.53
C GLY A 367 27.49 -4.62 -13.55
N ALA A 368 28.07 -5.72 -13.09
CA ALA A 368 28.93 -6.62 -13.85
C ALA A 368 28.10 -7.71 -14.56
N LEU A 369 27.70 -7.39 -15.79
CA LEU A 369 26.95 -8.27 -16.70
C LEU A 369 27.64 -9.63 -16.96
N LEU A 370 28.98 -9.70 -16.90
CA LEU A 370 29.71 -10.98 -17.09
C LEU A 370 29.72 -11.89 -15.86
N SER A 371 29.69 -11.35 -14.63
CA SER A 371 29.45 -12.14 -13.42
C SER A 371 27.96 -12.35 -13.14
N GLY A 372 27.10 -11.67 -13.91
CA GLY A 372 25.66 -11.62 -13.73
C GLY A 372 25.22 -10.88 -12.45
N GLN A 373 26.11 -10.16 -11.77
CA GLN A 373 25.84 -9.50 -10.48
C GLN A 373 25.81 -7.97 -10.60
N GLY A 374 24.79 -7.35 -10.00
CA GLY A 374 24.62 -5.90 -10.00
C GLY A 374 23.53 -5.42 -9.05
N GLY A 375 23.34 -4.10 -8.99
CA GLY A 375 22.17 -3.47 -8.40
C GLY A 375 21.00 -3.35 -9.40
N TYR A 376 19.80 -3.14 -8.88
CA TYR A 376 18.62 -2.80 -9.67
C TYR A 376 17.73 -1.76 -8.98
N THR A 377 16.90 -1.09 -9.77
CA THR A 377 15.77 -0.27 -9.33
C THR A 377 14.63 -0.45 -10.33
N PHE A 378 13.46 -0.83 -9.86
CA PHE A 378 12.30 -1.18 -10.68
C PHE A 378 11.08 -0.40 -10.20
N PHE A 379 10.33 0.19 -11.12
CA PHE A 379 9.05 0.83 -10.86
C PHE A 379 8.03 0.49 -11.95
N ALA A 380 6.92 -0.13 -11.54
CA ALA A 380 5.78 -0.47 -12.39
C ALA A 380 4.49 0.09 -11.78
N ARG A 381 3.53 0.45 -12.65
CA ARG A 381 2.18 0.86 -12.22
C ARG A 381 1.11 0.36 -13.18
N THR A 382 -0.09 0.22 -12.64
CA THR A 382 -1.33 0.13 -13.39
C THR A 382 -2.18 1.38 -13.07
N ARG A 383 -3.46 1.37 -13.43
CA ARG A 383 -4.38 2.48 -13.13
C ARG A 383 -4.55 2.75 -11.63
N ASP A 384 -4.58 1.69 -10.82
CA ASP A 384 -5.00 1.73 -9.41
C ASP A 384 -3.95 1.12 -8.45
N SER A 385 -2.76 0.75 -8.94
CA SER A 385 -1.74 0.03 -8.17
C SER A 385 -0.34 0.34 -8.67
N TRP A 386 0.67 0.23 -7.82
CA TRP A 386 2.08 0.44 -8.16
C TRP A 386 3.03 -0.43 -7.33
N LEU A 387 4.21 -0.72 -7.86
CA LEU A 387 5.26 -1.52 -7.23
C LEU A 387 6.62 -0.88 -7.53
N SER A 388 7.35 -0.57 -6.47
CA SER A 388 8.72 -0.07 -6.46
C SER A 388 9.61 -1.07 -5.72
N SER A 389 10.76 -1.43 -6.28
CA SER A 389 11.74 -2.31 -5.63
C SER A 389 13.15 -1.97 -6.07
N GLU A 390 14.09 -2.00 -5.14
CA GLU A 390 15.52 -1.82 -5.41
C GLU A 390 16.36 -2.78 -4.56
N GLY A 391 17.59 -3.05 -4.99
CA GLY A 391 18.53 -3.91 -4.26
C GLY A 391 19.51 -4.58 -5.20
N ASN A 392 19.90 -5.81 -4.88
CA ASN A 392 20.87 -6.59 -5.65
C ASN A 392 20.19 -7.64 -6.54
N LEU A 393 20.81 -7.92 -7.67
CA LEU A 393 20.42 -8.91 -8.67
C LEU A 393 21.65 -9.80 -8.98
N SER A 394 21.43 -11.10 -9.09
CA SER A 394 22.45 -12.07 -9.49
C SER A 394 21.84 -13.11 -10.43
N VAL A 395 22.48 -13.38 -11.57
CA VAL A 395 21.96 -14.23 -12.63
C VAL A 395 23.06 -15.18 -13.12
N SER A 396 22.74 -16.45 -13.35
CA SER A 396 23.66 -17.45 -13.90
C SER A 396 22.88 -18.48 -14.71
N GLY A 397 22.96 -18.36 -16.05
CA GLY A 397 22.15 -19.15 -16.97
C GLY A 397 20.64 -18.91 -16.77
N GLU A 398 19.87 -19.98 -16.65
CA GLU A 398 18.41 -19.95 -16.43
C GLU A 398 18.02 -19.78 -14.95
N ALA A 399 18.99 -19.53 -14.07
CA ALA A 399 18.78 -19.35 -12.64
C ALA A 399 19.25 -17.97 -12.16
N GLY A 400 18.70 -17.51 -11.04
CA GLY A 400 19.13 -16.26 -10.42
C GLY A 400 18.49 -15.99 -9.07
N LYS A 401 18.93 -14.89 -8.46
CA LYS A 401 18.53 -14.43 -7.13
C LYS A 401 18.51 -12.90 -7.11
N LEU A 402 17.37 -12.35 -6.73
CA LEU A 402 17.11 -10.95 -6.45
C LEU A 402 16.98 -10.77 -4.93
N GLU A 403 17.57 -9.71 -4.38
CA GLU A 403 17.51 -9.35 -2.97
C GLU A 403 17.17 -7.87 -2.87
N ALA A 404 15.92 -7.54 -2.53
CA ALA A 404 15.51 -6.15 -2.38
C ALA A 404 16.08 -5.55 -1.09
N SER A 405 16.84 -4.45 -1.21
CA SER A 405 17.19 -3.58 -0.08
C SER A 405 15.97 -2.80 0.40
N ARG A 406 15.08 -2.41 -0.52
CA ARG A 406 13.78 -1.78 -0.23
C ARG A 406 12.72 -2.24 -1.21
N LEU A 407 11.55 -2.59 -0.69
CA LEU A 407 10.32 -2.90 -1.41
C LEU A 407 9.22 -1.95 -0.92
N ALA A 408 8.46 -1.37 -1.85
CA ALA A 408 7.26 -0.62 -1.55
C ALA A 408 6.23 -0.83 -2.67
N MET A 409 4.98 -1.12 -2.32
CA MET A 409 3.90 -1.27 -3.29
C MET A 409 2.57 -0.79 -2.71
N ASN A 410 1.64 -0.46 -3.59
CA ASN A 410 0.23 -0.35 -3.25
C ASN A 410 -0.58 -1.18 -4.24
N ALA A 411 -1.40 -2.10 -3.74
CA ALA A 411 -2.32 -2.88 -4.57
C ALA A 411 -3.75 -2.66 -4.08
N ARG A 412 -4.67 -2.42 -5.02
CA ARG A 412 -6.09 -2.14 -4.74
C ARG A 412 -6.73 -3.30 -3.97
N GLY A 413 -7.03 -3.07 -2.69
CA GLY A 413 -7.59 -4.08 -1.76
C GLY A 413 -6.57 -4.75 -0.82
N LEU A 414 -5.26 -4.55 -1.00
CA LEU A 414 -4.20 -4.95 -0.07
C LEU A 414 -3.54 -3.76 0.64
N GLY A 415 -3.90 -2.52 0.27
CA GLY A 415 -3.33 -1.31 0.84
C GLY A 415 -1.87 -1.10 0.41
N ALA A 416 -1.12 -0.35 1.22
CA ALA A 416 0.31 -0.14 1.03
C ALA A 416 1.11 -1.19 1.80
N VAL A 417 2.01 -1.89 1.11
CA VAL A 417 3.01 -2.80 1.67
C VAL A 417 4.39 -2.15 1.54
N LYS A 418 5.21 -2.23 2.59
CA LYS A 418 6.65 -1.95 2.53
C LYS A 418 7.42 -3.17 3.02
N GLY A 419 8.73 -3.24 2.79
CA GLY A 419 9.59 -4.22 3.44
C GLY A 419 11.00 -4.24 2.91
N ASP A 420 11.91 -4.83 3.69
CA ASP A 420 13.32 -4.92 3.36
C ASP A 420 13.74 -6.39 3.38
N GLY A 421 14.66 -6.79 2.50
CA GLY A 421 15.12 -8.17 2.43
C GLY A 421 14.15 -9.15 1.75
N LEU A 422 13.32 -8.69 0.78
CA LEU A 422 12.64 -9.62 -0.13
C LEU A 422 13.69 -10.37 -0.95
N VAL A 423 13.78 -11.69 -0.75
CA VAL A 423 14.63 -12.59 -1.54
C VAL A 423 13.75 -13.37 -2.51
N VAL A 424 13.95 -13.15 -3.81
CA VAL A 424 13.35 -13.96 -4.89
C VAL A 424 14.46 -14.79 -5.53
N LYS A 425 14.28 -16.11 -5.68
CA LYS A 425 15.22 -16.97 -6.42
C LYS A 425 14.45 -17.75 -7.47
N TRP A 426 14.92 -17.75 -8.72
CA TRP A 426 14.32 -18.52 -9.81
C TRP A 426 15.32 -19.51 -10.40
N ASN A 427 14.79 -20.57 -10.99
CA ASN A 427 15.53 -21.58 -11.76
C ASN A 427 14.55 -22.24 -12.74
N LYS A 428 14.65 -21.89 -14.04
CA LYS A 428 13.67 -22.30 -15.08
C LYS A 428 12.23 -21.94 -14.64
N ASP A 429 11.32 -22.90 -14.71
CA ASP A 429 9.89 -22.80 -14.36
C ASP A 429 9.57 -22.51 -12.88
N GLU A 430 10.58 -22.53 -11.98
CA GLU A 430 10.38 -22.45 -10.53
C GLU A 430 10.91 -21.13 -9.95
N ILE A 431 10.04 -20.39 -9.24
CA ILE A 431 10.34 -19.10 -8.60
C ILE A 431 9.97 -19.20 -7.12
N SER A 432 10.97 -19.23 -6.24
CA SER A 432 10.79 -19.10 -4.79
C SER A 432 10.86 -17.63 -4.35
N MET A 433 10.09 -17.26 -3.32
CA MET A 433 10.06 -15.92 -2.75
C MET A 433 10.04 -16.00 -1.22
N SER A 434 10.72 -15.07 -0.56
CA SER A 434 10.70 -14.92 0.90
C SER A 434 10.84 -13.45 1.28
N LEU A 435 9.86 -12.90 2.00
CA LEU A 435 9.94 -11.60 2.67
C LEU A 435 9.85 -11.89 4.17
N PRO A 436 10.98 -11.84 4.91
CA PRO A 436 10.98 -12.17 6.34
C PRO A 436 10.35 -11.07 7.19
N LYS A 437 10.40 -9.81 6.73
CA LYS A 437 9.77 -8.67 7.41
C LYS A 437 9.38 -7.56 6.44
N GLY A 438 8.10 -7.28 6.36
CA GLY A 438 7.50 -6.09 5.78
C GLY A 438 6.55 -5.40 6.75
N GLU A 439 5.91 -4.34 6.27
CA GLU A 439 4.87 -3.56 6.94
C GLU A 439 3.61 -3.58 6.05
N VAL A 440 2.44 -3.89 6.60
CA VAL A 440 1.14 -3.74 5.91
C VAL A 440 0.07 -3.38 6.93
N PHE A 441 -0.78 -2.39 6.62
CA PHE A 441 -1.80 -1.86 7.54
C PHE A 441 -1.24 -1.53 8.95
N PHE A 442 -0.02 -0.99 9.02
CA PHE A 442 0.75 -0.73 10.24
C PHE A 442 1.17 -1.98 11.07
N GLY A 443 0.78 -3.18 10.65
CA GLY A 443 1.25 -4.46 11.17
C GLY A 443 2.47 -5.01 10.43
N ILE A 444 3.04 -6.10 10.93
CA ILE A 444 4.21 -6.77 10.35
C ILE A 444 3.75 -7.84 9.36
N LEU A 445 4.19 -7.72 8.11
CA LEU A 445 3.99 -8.73 7.07
C LEU A 445 5.19 -9.70 7.02
N SER A 446 4.93 -10.98 6.82
CA SER A 446 5.92 -11.94 6.34
C SER A 446 5.27 -12.93 5.37
N MET A 447 6.03 -13.39 4.38
CA MET A 447 5.58 -14.39 3.43
C MET A 447 6.75 -15.24 2.95
N GLY A 448 6.49 -16.51 2.64
CA GLY A 448 7.47 -17.44 2.09
C GLY A 448 6.80 -18.51 1.24
N GLY A 449 7.30 -18.76 0.03
CA GLY A 449 6.64 -19.64 -0.90
C GLY A 449 7.36 -19.87 -2.22
N TRP A 450 6.66 -20.52 -3.14
CA TRP A 450 7.10 -20.77 -4.50
C TRP A 450 5.95 -20.75 -5.51
N ILE A 451 6.30 -20.45 -6.75
CA ILE A 451 5.51 -20.60 -7.97
C ILE A 451 6.26 -21.62 -8.82
N ARG A 452 5.56 -22.59 -9.42
CA ARG A 452 6.16 -23.57 -10.32
C ARG A 452 5.21 -23.85 -11.49
N ARG A 453 5.54 -23.31 -12.66
CA ARG A 453 4.58 -23.12 -13.77
C ARG A 453 3.35 -22.35 -13.24
N ASP A 454 2.13 -22.83 -13.50
CA ASP A 454 0.90 -22.19 -13.03
C ASP A 454 0.64 -22.40 -11.52
N SER A 455 1.29 -23.37 -10.89
CA SER A 455 1.03 -23.78 -9.49
C SER A 455 1.68 -22.84 -8.48
N VAL A 456 0.93 -22.51 -7.43
CA VAL A 456 1.33 -21.56 -6.36
C VAL A 456 1.32 -22.27 -5.01
N SER A 457 2.28 -21.94 -4.13
CA SER A 457 2.32 -22.39 -2.73
C SER A 457 3.03 -21.37 -1.84
N PHE A 458 2.31 -20.62 -1.01
CA PHE A 458 2.89 -19.61 -0.10
C PHE A 458 2.28 -19.72 1.30
N ALA A 459 3.12 -19.60 2.33
CA ALA A 459 2.68 -19.18 3.65
C ALA A 459 2.66 -17.65 3.72
N LEU A 460 1.60 -17.11 4.32
CA LEU A 460 1.39 -15.69 4.59
C LEU A 460 1.13 -15.52 6.08
N ALA A 461 1.88 -14.65 6.75
CA ALA A 461 1.60 -14.27 8.14
C ALA A 461 1.67 -12.75 8.28
N VAL A 462 0.57 -12.15 8.71
CA VAL A 462 0.47 -10.74 9.10
C VAL A 462 0.26 -10.70 10.60
N ASP A 463 1.13 -10.02 11.34
CA ASP A 463 0.92 -9.79 12.77
C ASP A 463 0.54 -8.33 13.05
N SER A 464 -0.43 -8.14 13.93
CA SER A 464 -0.77 -6.84 14.52
C SER A 464 -1.18 -5.75 13.51
N ALA A 465 -1.93 -6.09 12.46
CA ALA A 465 -2.48 -5.12 11.49
C ALA A 465 -3.67 -4.33 12.06
N ASP A 466 -3.77 -3.04 11.73
CA ASP A 466 -4.86 -2.15 12.15
C ASP A 466 -6.15 -2.40 11.33
N MET A 467 -7.25 -2.68 12.05
CA MET A 467 -8.55 -2.97 11.45
C MET A 467 -9.19 -1.77 10.74
N ARG A 468 -8.81 -0.52 11.07
CA ARG A 468 -9.37 0.69 10.44
C ARG A 468 -8.74 0.92 9.07
N ALA A 469 -7.43 0.67 8.95
CA ALA A 469 -6.70 0.67 7.68
C ALA A 469 -7.20 -0.47 6.77
N LEU A 470 -7.39 -1.67 7.30
CA LEU A 470 -7.91 -2.83 6.55
C LEU A 470 -9.36 -2.62 6.08
N SER A 471 -10.27 -2.23 6.98
CA SER A 471 -11.69 -2.02 6.62
C SER A 471 -11.85 -0.90 5.59
N SER A 472 -11.06 0.17 5.70
CA SER A 472 -10.99 1.23 4.70
C SER A 472 -10.49 0.73 3.33
N SER A 473 -9.47 -0.13 3.27
CA SER A 473 -8.95 -0.63 1.98
C SER A 473 -9.89 -1.61 1.28
N LEU A 474 -10.75 -2.29 2.05
CA LEU A 474 -11.80 -3.17 1.55
C LEU A 474 -13.09 -2.41 1.16
N GLY A 475 -13.16 -1.10 1.44
CA GLY A 475 -14.33 -0.27 1.11
C GLY A 475 -15.55 -0.51 2.00
N LEU A 476 -15.35 -0.98 3.23
CA LEU A 476 -16.45 -1.17 4.19
C LEU A 476 -17.01 0.19 4.63
N LYS A 477 -18.35 0.30 4.68
CA LYS A 477 -19.04 1.56 5.08
C LYS A 477 -18.89 1.89 6.56
N ASP A 478 -18.80 0.86 7.40
CA ASP A 478 -18.60 0.97 8.84
C ASP A 478 -17.12 0.82 9.18
N THR A 479 -16.57 1.78 9.92
CA THR A 479 -15.19 1.71 10.41
C THR A 479 -15.06 0.64 11.49
N MET A 480 -14.14 -0.30 11.29
CA MET A 480 -13.74 -1.26 12.31
C MET A 480 -12.48 -0.74 13.02
N GLU A 481 -12.41 -0.86 14.35
CA GLU A 481 -11.21 -0.58 15.14
C GLU A 481 -10.70 -1.87 15.80
N GLY A 482 -9.45 -1.85 16.25
CA GLY A 482 -8.78 -2.99 16.86
C GLY A 482 -7.64 -3.50 15.99
N VAL A 483 -7.08 -4.64 16.40
CA VAL A 483 -5.87 -5.21 15.81
C VAL A 483 -6.14 -6.64 15.38
N VAL A 484 -5.66 -7.06 14.22
CA VAL A 484 -5.77 -8.43 13.71
C VAL A 484 -4.42 -9.01 13.30
N SER A 485 -4.16 -10.24 13.72
CA SER A 485 -3.12 -11.10 13.17
C SER A 485 -3.77 -12.20 12.32
N LEU A 486 -3.18 -12.52 11.18
CA LEU A 486 -3.66 -13.48 10.20
C LEU A 486 -2.52 -14.43 9.83
N TYR A 487 -2.79 -15.74 9.83
CA TYR A 487 -1.97 -16.74 9.16
C TYR A 487 -2.79 -17.40 8.06
N ALA A 488 -2.21 -17.66 6.88
CA ALA A 488 -2.90 -18.34 5.79
C ALA A 488 -1.91 -19.10 4.88
N THR A 489 -2.38 -20.16 4.22
CA THR A 489 -1.63 -20.83 3.15
C THR A 489 -2.31 -20.62 1.80
N LEU A 490 -1.62 -19.96 0.87
CA LEU A 490 -2.07 -19.77 -0.51
C LEU A 490 -1.63 -20.99 -1.34
N GLY A 491 -2.54 -21.50 -2.16
CA GLY A 491 -2.33 -22.66 -3.03
C GLY A 491 -3.03 -22.50 -4.38
N GLY A 492 -3.14 -23.61 -5.13
CA GLY A 492 -3.85 -23.62 -6.41
C GLY A 492 -3.03 -23.02 -7.53
N SER A 493 -3.63 -22.12 -8.32
CA SER A 493 -2.97 -21.47 -9.47
C SER A 493 -3.07 -19.95 -9.46
N LEU A 494 -2.25 -19.26 -10.25
CA LEU A 494 -2.24 -17.79 -10.35
C LEU A 494 -3.60 -17.17 -10.72
N ILE A 495 -4.42 -17.89 -11.52
CA ILE A 495 -5.74 -17.45 -11.99
C ILE A 495 -6.89 -17.97 -11.10
N ARG A 496 -6.69 -19.12 -10.46
CA ARG A 496 -7.63 -19.73 -9.50
C ARG A 496 -6.86 -20.16 -8.24
N PRO A 497 -6.55 -19.22 -7.35
CA PRO A 497 -5.89 -19.53 -6.10
C PRO A 497 -6.86 -20.19 -5.12
N THR A 498 -6.33 -21.07 -4.28
CA THR A 498 -7.01 -21.51 -3.06
C THR A 498 -6.35 -20.84 -1.86
N VAL A 499 -7.09 -20.67 -0.77
CA VAL A 499 -6.52 -20.28 0.52
C VAL A 499 -6.94 -21.32 1.56
N GLY A 500 -5.97 -22.13 1.96
CA GLY A 500 -6.11 -23.09 3.05
C GLY A 500 -5.88 -22.42 4.40
N ASN A 501 -6.66 -22.86 5.39
CA ASN A 501 -6.50 -22.61 6.81
C ASN A 501 -6.06 -21.17 7.15
N ILE A 502 -6.95 -20.22 6.85
CA ILE A 502 -6.83 -18.83 7.31
C ILE A 502 -7.16 -18.82 8.81
N THR A 503 -6.15 -18.73 9.66
CA THR A 503 -6.33 -18.49 11.09
C THR A 503 -6.32 -16.98 11.34
N LEU A 504 -7.31 -16.49 12.07
CA LEU A 504 -7.50 -15.09 12.45
C LEU A 504 -7.41 -14.96 13.97
N ILE A 505 -6.67 -13.97 14.45
CA ILE A 505 -6.64 -13.57 15.86
C ILE A 505 -6.89 -12.06 15.95
N ALA A 506 -8.05 -11.67 16.46
CA ALA A 506 -8.41 -10.27 16.69
C ALA A 506 -8.21 -9.88 18.17
N LYS A 507 -7.91 -8.60 18.42
CA LYS A 507 -7.79 -8.01 19.77
C LYS A 507 -8.39 -6.61 19.80
N ASN A 508 -9.09 -6.27 20.89
CA ASN A 508 -9.74 -4.98 21.11
C ASN A 508 -10.64 -4.54 19.93
N LEU A 509 -11.35 -5.50 19.33
CA LEU A 509 -12.18 -5.31 18.16
C LEU A 509 -13.40 -4.45 18.50
N LYS A 510 -13.61 -3.38 17.73
CA LYS A 510 -14.82 -2.55 17.80
C LYS A 510 -15.40 -2.35 16.42
N TRP A 511 -16.70 -2.50 16.31
CA TRP A 511 -17.49 -2.28 15.10
C TRP A 511 -18.86 -1.71 15.54
N THR A 512 -19.64 -1.19 14.60
CA THR A 512 -20.83 -0.35 14.87
C THR A 512 -21.86 -0.98 15.83
N PHE A 513 -21.90 -2.31 15.90
CA PHE A 513 -22.79 -3.10 16.77
C PHE A 513 -22.04 -4.28 17.43
N LEU A 514 -20.72 -4.17 17.63
CA LEU A 514 -19.92 -5.23 18.26
C LEU A 514 -18.67 -4.66 18.97
N LYS A 515 -18.43 -5.11 20.21
CA LYS A 515 -17.23 -4.86 21.02
C LYS A 515 -16.71 -6.24 21.48
N ALA A 516 -15.43 -6.56 21.25
CA ALA A 516 -14.82 -7.81 21.70
C ALA A 516 -13.35 -7.63 22.10
N ASP A 517 -12.96 -8.18 23.25
CA ASP A 517 -11.60 -8.07 23.79
C ASP A 517 -10.62 -8.94 22.99
N THR A 518 -11.07 -10.15 22.63
CA THR A 518 -10.32 -11.07 21.75
C THR A 518 -11.24 -11.73 20.72
N GLY A 519 -10.65 -12.25 19.66
CA GLY A 519 -11.35 -13.05 18.67
C GLY A 519 -10.45 -14.09 18.03
N TYR A 520 -11.00 -15.25 17.69
CA TYR A 520 -10.31 -16.38 17.08
C TYR A 520 -11.17 -16.91 15.93
N GLY A 521 -10.62 -17.03 14.73
CA GLY A 521 -11.36 -17.49 13.56
C GLY A 521 -10.58 -18.43 12.66
N GLU A 522 -11.31 -19.28 11.96
CA GLU A 522 -10.82 -20.20 10.94
C GLU A 522 -11.65 -20.02 9.67
N ALA A 523 -11.00 -19.74 8.55
CA ALA A 523 -11.64 -19.61 7.25
C ALA A 523 -10.85 -20.30 6.13
N ARG A 524 -11.52 -20.59 5.03
CA ARG A 524 -10.96 -21.18 3.81
C ARG A 524 -11.58 -20.54 2.58
N PHE A 525 -10.79 -20.45 1.50
CA PHE A 525 -11.26 -20.02 0.19
C PHE A 525 -10.94 -21.09 -0.85
N VAL A 526 -11.97 -21.62 -1.52
CA VAL A 526 -11.82 -22.68 -2.52
C VAL A 526 -12.71 -22.40 -3.73
N GLY A 527 -12.09 -22.29 -4.91
CA GLY A 527 -12.80 -21.99 -6.17
C GLY A 527 -13.31 -20.55 -6.21
N ASP A 528 -14.61 -20.38 -5.97
CA ASP A 528 -15.28 -19.08 -5.84
C ASP A 528 -15.95 -18.89 -4.46
N THR A 529 -15.73 -19.81 -3.53
CA THR A 529 -16.48 -19.90 -2.28
C THR A 529 -15.56 -19.60 -1.09
N PHE A 530 -15.90 -18.56 -0.35
CA PHE A 530 -15.33 -18.28 0.97
C PHE A 530 -16.17 -18.98 2.03
N SER A 531 -15.53 -19.67 2.96
CA SER A 531 -16.17 -20.25 4.15
C SER A 531 -15.39 -19.81 5.38
N LEU A 532 -16.02 -19.00 6.23
CA LEU A 532 -15.67 -18.81 7.63
C LEU A 532 -16.23 -20.01 8.39
N ASP A 533 -15.39 -21.01 8.64
CA ASP A 533 -15.78 -22.26 9.31
C ASP A 533 -16.07 -22.02 10.80
N SER A 534 -15.35 -21.07 11.40
CA SER A 534 -15.59 -20.57 12.76
C SER A 534 -15.09 -19.13 12.89
N LEU A 535 -15.80 -18.31 13.66
CA LEU A 535 -15.29 -17.08 14.26
C LEU A 535 -15.91 -16.94 15.63
N ILE A 536 -15.08 -16.97 16.67
CA ILE A 536 -15.45 -16.83 18.07
C ILE A 536 -14.91 -15.48 18.55
N LEU A 537 -15.78 -14.62 19.06
CA LEU A 537 -15.46 -13.29 19.57
C LEU A 537 -15.84 -13.25 21.06
N VAL A 538 -14.87 -12.92 21.91
CA VAL A 538 -14.99 -12.99 23.37
C VAL A 538 -14.90 -11.58 23.96
N ALA A 539 -15.84 -11.23 24.82
CA ALA A 539 -15.87 -9.98 25.58
C ALA A 539 -16.21 -10.30 27.04
N GLN A 540 -15.24 -10.18 27.96
CA GLN A 540 -15.37 -10.70 29.33
C GLN A 540 -15.81 -12.18 29.32
N ASP A 541 -16.97 -12.52 29.90
CA ASP A 541 -17.56 -13.88 29.89
C ASP A 541 -18.46 -14.15 28.65
N ASP A 542 -18.68 -13.14 27.79
CA ASP A 542 -19.56 -13.25 26.62
C ASP A 542 -18.84 -13.95 25.47
N THR A 543 -19.52 -14.92 24.84
CA THR A 543 -19.08 -15.57 23.60
C THR A 543 -20.11 -15.35 22.49
N PHE A 544 -19.75 -14.49 21.53
CA PHE A 544 -20.41 -14.42 20.24
C PHE A 544 -19.70 -15.38 19.28
N TRP A 545 -20.42 -16.16 18.48
CA TRP A 545 -19.81 -16.99 17.45
C TRP A 545 -20.57 -16.92 16.13
N MET A 546 -19.87 -17.11 15.01
CA MET A 546 -20.50 -17.27 13.70
C MET A 546 -19.75 -18.27 12.82
N ASN A 547 -20.49 -18.89 11.89
CA ASN A 547 -19.94 -19.42 10.65
C ASN A 547 -20.68 -18.79 9.47
N LEU A 548 -19.99 -18.59 8.34
CA LEU A 548 -20.52 -17.93 7.16
C LEU A 548 -19.93 -18.56 5.90
N ARG A 549 -20.75 -18.76 4.87
CA ARG A 549 -20.35 -19.16 3.52
C ARG A 549 -21.03 -18.26 2.50
N PHE A 550 -20.21 -17.67 1.62
CA PHE A 550 -20.64 -16.81 0.54
C PHE A 550 -19.65 -16.86 -0.64
N LYS A 551 -20.02 -16.29 -1.78
CA LYS A 551 -19.14 -16.24 -2.96
C LYS A 551 -18.23 -15.02 -2.97
N MET A 552 -16.98 -15.24 -3.36
CA MET A 552 -15.95 -14.22 -3.52
C MET A 552 -15.07 -14.59 -4.72
N ARG A 553 -14.59 -13.59 -5.46
CA ARG A 553 -13.68 -13.79 -6.60
C ARG A 553 -12.33 -13.21 -6.23
N LEU A 554 -11.31 -14.08 -6.20
CA LEU A 554 -9.91 -13.76 -5.94
C LEU A 554 -9.08 -14.14 -7.18
N SER A 555 -8.23 -13.24 -7.66
CA SER A 555 -7.20 -13.51 -8.66
C SER A 555 -5.91 -12.80 -8.29
N PHE A 556 -4.76 -13.35 -8.67
CA PHE A 556 -3.46 -12.69 -8.55
C PHE A 556 -2.99 -12.03 -9.86
N VAL A 557 -3.54 -12.43 -11.01
CA VAL A 557 -3.16 -11.90 -12.33
C VAL A 557 -4.42 -11.55 -13.15
N PRO A 558 -4.78 -10.25 -13.28
CA PRO A 558 -4.37 -9.15 -12.41
C PRO A 558 -4.92 -9.32 -10.99
N PHE A 559 -4.32 -8.64 -10.00
CA PHE A 559 -4.80 -8.71 -8.62
C PHE A 559 -6.23 -8.14 -8.49
N ALA A 560 -7.14 -8.96 -7.95
CA ALA A 560 -8.50 -8.52 -7.64
C ALA A 560 -9.13 -9.34 -6.51
N ILE A 561 -9.76 -8.65 -5.56
CA ILE A 561 -10.76 -9.20 -4.64
C ILE A 561 -12.11 -8.57 -5.02
N ARG A 562 -13.15 -9.38 -5.21
CA ARG A 562 -14.53 -8.91 -5.45
C ARG A 562 -15.55 -9.78 -4.71
N ILE A 563 -16.50 -9.11 -4.09
CA ILE A 563 -17.70 -9.70 -3.46
C ILE A 563 -18.89 -9.03 -4.15
N ASP A 564 -19.86 -9.82 -4.62
CA ASP A 564 -21.10 -9.30 -5.22
C ASP A 564 -22.20 -9.25 -4.15
N THR A 565 -22.93 -8.15 -4.04
CA THR A 565 -24.04 -8.06 -3.07
C THR A 565 -25.24 -8.93 -3.47
N ALA A 566 -25.32 -9.35 -4.74
CA ALA A 566 -26.31 -10.30 -5.23
C ALA A 566 -25.90 -11.77 -5.03
N ASP A 567 -24.64 -12.06 -4.73
CA ASP A 567 -24.19 -13.43 -4.43
C ASP A 567 -24.81 -13.93 -3.10
N ALA A 568 -25.05 -15.24 -3.04
CA ALA A 568 -25.72 -15.87 -1.90
C ALA A 568 -24.85 -15.87 -0.64
N ILE A 569 -25.48 -15.64 0.51
CA ILE A 569 -24.91 -15.84 1.85
C ILE A 569 -25.65 -16.98 2.57
N SER A 570 -24.94 -17.68 3.45
CA SER A 570 -25.48 -18.75 4.28
C SER A 570 -24.63 -18.90 5.55
N GLY A 571 -25.21 -19.28 6.68
CA GLY A 571 -24.45 -19.51 7.91
C GLY A 571 -25.32 -19.52 9.16
N VAL A 572 -24.66 -19.58 10.32
CA VAL A 572 -25.30 -19.47 11.64
C VAL A 572 -24.50 -18.50 12.50
N ILE A 573 -25.20 -17.58 13.15
CA ILE A 573 -24.69 -16.69 14.18
C ILE A 573 -25.29 -17.13 15.51
N GLY A 574 -24.47 -17.35 16.53
CA GLY A 574 -24.92 -17.70 17.87
C GLY A 574 -24.35 -16.76 18.93
N VAL A 575 -25.05 -16.66 20.05
CA VAL A 575 -24.60 -15.90 21.22
C VAL A 575 -24.85 -16.69 22.50
N SER A 576 -23.90 -16.60 23.42
CA SER A 576 -23.93 -17.19 24.75
C SER A 576 -23.23 -16.25 25.72
N GLY A 577 -23.81 -15.98 26.88
CA GLY A 577 -23.35 -14.89 27.76
C GLY A 577 -23.97 -13.55 27.38
N GLY A 578 -23.43 -12.44 27.87
CA GLY A 578 -24.13 -11.17 28.04
C GLY A 578 -24.60 -10.38 26.82
N MET A 579 -24.35 -10.81 25.59
CA MET A 579 -24.76 -10.08 24.38
C MET A 579 -24.19 -8.64 24.29
N THR A 580 -23.22 -8.29 25.14
CA THR A 580 -22.56 -6.97 25.24
C THR A 580 -22.11 -6.40 23.90
N PRO A 581 -21.65 -7.22 22.92
CA PRO A 581 -21.43 -6.75 21.55
C PRO A 581 -22.61 -5.97 20.96
N ILE A 582 -23.82 -6.54 20.96
CA ILE A 582 -24.95 -6.14 20.10
C ILE A 582 -25.75 -4.96 20.68
N LEU A 583 -25.74 -4.81 22.01
CA LEU A 583 -26.58 -3.85 22.75
C LEU A 583 -26.26 -2.37 22.47
N GLY A 584 -25.10 -2.06 21.85
CA GLY A 584 -24.69 -0.70 21.49
C GLY A 584 -25.68 0.08 20.61
N LEU A 585 -26.60 -0.62 19.93
CA LEU A 585 -27.71 -0.04 19.20
C LEU A 585 -28.77 0.63 20.10
N PHE A 586 -28.95 0.14 21.33
CA PHE A 586 -30.00 0.55 22.26
C PHE A 586 -29.49 1.35 23.47
N GLU A 587 -28.17 1.39 23.72
CA GLU A 587 -27.48 2.12 24.82
C GLU A 587 -27.93 3.58 25.03
N LYS A 588 -28.54 4.23 24.03
CA LYS A 588 -29.07 5.61 24.10
C LYS A 588 -30.46 5.73 24.70
N PHE A 589 -31.22 4.63 24.74
CA PHE A 589 -32.61 4.58 25.18
C PHE A 589 -32.74 3.73 26.45
N VAL A 590 -32.09 2.55 26.46
CA VAL A 590 -32.00 1.68 27.64
C VAL A 590 -30.58 1.12 27.72
N ALA A 591 -29.96 1.29 28.88
CA ALA A 591 -28.71 0.61 29.23
C ALA A 591 -29.02 -0.61 30.11
N PHE A 592 -28.21 -1.67 30.01
CA PHE A 592 -28.36 -2.89 30.80
C PHE A 592 -27.02 -3.26 31.47
N GLU A 593 -27.08 -3.89 32.65
CA GLU A 593 -25.92 -4.39 33.40
C GLU A 593 -26.04 -5.91 33.61
N GLU A 594 -24.90 -6.61 33.72
CA GLU A 594 -24.83 -8.06 34.03
C GLU A 594 -25.75 -8.92 33.12
N THR A 595 -25.84 -8.53 31.85
CA THR A 595 -26.72 -9.13 30.84
C THR A 595 -26.40 -10.61 30.58
N ARG A 596 -27.38 -11.35 30.05
CA ARG A 596 -27.25 -12.74 29.55
C ARG A 596 -28.18 -12.98 28.39
N ALA A 597 -27.66 -13.56 27.31
CA ALA A 597 -28.43 -14.05 26.19
C ALA A 597 -27.99 -15.45 25.78
N SER A 598 -28.91 -16.16 25.14
CA SER A 598 -28.70 -17.48 24.56
C SER A 598 -29.52 -17.58 23.27
N GLY A 599 -28.89 -18.01 22.18
CA GLY A 599 -29.62 -18.19 20.93
C GLY A 599 -28.75 -18.52 19.74
N GLN A 600 -29.42 -18.91 18.67
CA GLN A 600 -28.83 -19.09 17.35
C GLN A 600 -29.78 -18.58 16.27
N VAL A 601 -29.20 -17.90 15.28
CA VAL A 601 -29.88 -17.26 14.16
C VAL A 601 -29.17 -17.68 12.89
N GLN A 602 -29.86 -18.46 12.07
CA GLN A 602 -29.42 -18.80 10.72
C GLN A 602 -29.51 -17.56 9.83
N ILE A 603 -28.44 -17.28 9.09
CA ILE A 603 -28.39 -16.24 8.06
C ILE A 603 -28.40 -16.88 6.67
N TYR A 604 -29.19 -16.32 5.74
CA TYR A 604 -29.36 -16.84 4.38
C TYR A 604 -29.77 -15.72 3.40
N ASN A 605 -30.20 -16.08 2.19
CA ASN A 605 -30.49 -15.18 1.05
C ASN A 605 -29.22 -14.56 0.44
N THR A 606 -29.15 -13.25 0.23
CA THR A 606 -28.01 -12.58 -0.45
C THR A 606 -27.24 -11.65 0.47
N ILE A 607 -25.96 -11.37 0.17
CA ILE A 607 -25.11 -10.51 0.99
C ILE A 607 -25.71 -9.10 1.16
N GLY A 608 -26.34 -8.56 0.13
CA GLY A 608 -26.99 -7.24 0.15
C GLY A 608 -28.40 -7.20 0.74
N SER A 609 -29.01 -8.35 1.05
CA SER A 609 -30.34 -8.45 1.67
C SER A 609 -30.45 -9.77 2.45
N PRO A 610 -29.67 -9.90 3.55
CA PRO A 610 -29.64 -11.14 4.32
C PRO A 610 -30.97 -11.37 5.03
N TYR A 611 -31.42 -12.62 5.01
CA TYR A 611 -32.55 -13.09 5.80
C TYR A 611 -32.07 -13.80 7.05
N LEU A 612 -32.77 -13.59 8.15
CA LEU A 612 -32.48 -14.17 9.46
C LEU A 612 -33.59 -15.14 9.87
N SER A 613 -33.24 -16.24 10.53
CA SER A 613 -34.19 -17.24 11.03
C SER A 613 -33.68 -17.85 12.34
N GLY A 614 -34.40 -17.66 13.44
CA GLY A 614 -33.99 -18.21 14.73
C GLY A 614 -34.66 -17.57 15.93
N LYS A 615 -34.10 -17.83 17.11
CA LYS A 615 -34.55 -17.27 18.39
C LYS A 615 -33.36 -16.87 19.27
N VAL A 616 -33.54 -15.80 20.02
CA VAL A 616 -32.63 -15.33 21.06
C VAL A 616 -33.46 -15.02 22.30
N GLU A 617 -33.10 -15.65 23.41
CA GLU A 617 -33.56 -15.28 24.74
C GLU A 617 -32.55 -14.28 25.32
N PHE A 618 -33.05 -13.25 25.99
CA PHE A 618 -32.25 -12.19 26.62
C PHE A 618 -32.76 -11.93 28.04
N SER A 619 -31.85 -11.59 28.94
CA SER A 619 -32.15 -11.19 30.31
C SER A 619 -31.09 -10.23 30.85
N ALA A 620 -31.46 -9.41 31.83
CA ALA A 620 -30.54 -8.59 32.62
C ALA A 620 -31.10 -8.43 34.04
N PRO A 621 -30.30 -8.64 35.11
CA PRO A 621 -30.78 -8.39 36.46
C PRO A 621 -31.07 -6.90 36.70
N ARG A 622 -30.42 -5.99 35.94
CA ARG A 622 -30.59 -4.53 36.02
C ARG A 622 -30.56 -3.85 34.65
N GLY A 623 -31.14 -2.67 34.59
CA GLY A 623 -30.94 -1.69 33.52
C GLY A 623 -31.39 -0.30 33.94
N VAL A 624 -31.31 0.66 33.02
CA VAL A 624 -31.78 2.05 33.23
C VAL A 624 -32.41 2.56 31.92
N VAL A 625 -33.63 3.11 32.01
CA VAL A 625 -34.23 3.89 30.92
C VAL A 625 -33.53 5.24 30.87
N VAL A 626 -32.66 5.43 29.89
CA VAL A 626 -31.70 6.55 29.84
C VAL A 626 -32.37 7.92 29.80
N PRO A 627 -33.50 8.14 29.07
CA PRO A 627 -34.19 9.44 29.08
C PRO A 627 -34.83 9.84 30.41
N THR A 628 -35.23 8.89 31.27
CA THR A 628 -35.93 9.18 32.54
C THR A 628 -35.08 8.93 33.78
N GLY A 629 -33.95 8.23 33.65
CA GLY A 629 -33.17 7.70 34.77
C GLY A 629 -33.84 6.55 35.52
N THR A 630 -34.99 6.04 35.05
CA THR A 630 -35.73 4.98 35.75
C THR A 630 -34.93 3.69 35.77
N ALA A 631 -34.62 3.19 36.98
CA ALA A 631 -33.97 1.91 37.17
C ALA A 631 -34.92 0.74 36.83
N LEU A 632 -34.43 -0.20 36.03
CA LEU A 632 -35.09 -1.45 35.67
C LEU A 632 -34.43 -2.61 36.41
N SER A 633 -35.22 -3.65 36.68
CA SER A 633 -34.78 -4.90 37.32
C SER A 633 -35.53 -6.08 36.71
N LYS A 634 -34.94 -7.28 36.78
CA LYS A 634 -35.48 -8.51 36.16
C LYS A 634 -35.93 -8.28 34.71
N VAL A 635 -35.03 -7.75 33.90
CA VAL A 635 -35.30 -7.59 32.46
C VAL A 635 -35.27 -8.98 31.84
N GLU A 636 -36.31 -9.34 31.09
CA GLU A 636 -36.44 -10.58 30.34
C GLU A 636 -37.01 -10.28 28.96
N ALA A 637 -36.46 -10.83 27.88
CA ALA A 637 -37.00 -10.67 26.54
C ALA A 637 -36.88 -11.94 25.68
N GLN A 638 -37.89 -12.18 24.87
CA GLN A 638 -37.96 -13.29 23.90
C GLN A 638 -38.05 -12.71 22.49
N ILE A 639 -36.99 -12.92 21.72
CA ILE A 639 -36.82 -12.39 20.37
C ILE A 639 -36.81 -13.54 19.37
N SER A 640 -37.52 -13.40 18.26
CA SER A 640 -37.37 -14.28 17.10
C SER A 640 -37.03 -13.50 15.83
N PHE A 641 -36.43 -14.20 14.89
CA PHE A 641 -36.03 -13.68 13.59
C PHE A 641 -36.74 -14.49 12.50
N GLN A 642 -37.31 -13.80 11.51
CA GLN A 642 -37.97 -14.43 10.37
C GLN A 642 -37.86 -13.52 9.12
N ALA A 643 -37.04 -13.96 8.16
CA ALA A 643 -36.70 -13.20 6.94
C ALA A 643 -36.08 -11.83 7.26
N ASP A 644 -36.73 -10.72 6.88
CA ASP A 644 -36.27 -9.36 7.19
C ASP A 644 -36.78 -8.83 8.54
N ALA A 645 -37.62 -9.60 9.25
CA ALA A 645 -38.27 -9.18 10.50
C ALA A 645 -37.61 -9.78 11.76
N LEU A 646 -37.51 -8.96 12.79
CA LEU A 646 -37.16 -9.29 14.16
C LEU A 646 -38.41 -9.04 15.02
N SER A 647 -39.02 -10.10 15.54
CA SER A 647 -40.21 -10.02 16.40
C SER A 647 -39.82 -10.04 17.88
N VAL A 648 -40.22 -9.01 18.63
CA VAL A 648 -40.17 -8.97 20.09
C VAL A 648 -41.48 -9.55 20.61
N HIS A 649 -41.48 -10.82 21.00
CA HIS A 649 -42.69 -11.51 21.48
C HIS A 649 -43.11 -11.04 22.88
N SER A 650 -42.12 -10.80 23.73
CA SER A 650 -42.25 -10.02 24.96
C SER A 650 -40.89 -9.49 25.38
N LEU A 651 -40.89 -8.31 25.98
CA LEU A 651 -39.81 -7.73 26.78
C LEU A 651 -40.49 -7.25 28.06
N LYS A 652 -40.00 -7.66 29.24
CA LYS A 652 -40.59 -7.35 30.54
C LYS A 652 -39.51 -6.82 31.48
N ALA A 653 -39.88 -5.90 32.37
CA ALA A 653 -39.03 -5.47 33.49
C ALA A 653 -39.86 -4.89 34.64
N GLU A 654 -39.30 -4.95 35.86
CA GLU A 654 -39.84 -4.33 37.07
C GLU A 654 -39.09 -3.04 37.42
N ALA A 655 -39.81 -2.00 37.87
CA ALA A 655 -39.25 -0.70 38.23
C ALA A 655 -39.97 -0.13 39.47
N GLU A 656 -39.29 -0.08 40.62
CA GLU A 656 -39.77 0.39 41.94
C GLU A 656 -41.20 -0.06 42.36
N GLY A 657 -41.61 -1.27 41.94
CA GLY A 657 -42.93 -1.85 42.22
C GLY A 657 -43.95 -1.71 41.09
N GLY A 658 -43.69 -0.85 40.10
CA GLY A 658 -44.33 -0.88 38.79
C GLY A 658 -43.68 -1.88 37.84
N ARG A 659 -44.25 -2.03 36.64
CA ARG A 659 -43.73 -2.88 35.56
C ARG A 659 -43.90 -2.24 34.19
N VAL A 660 -43.08 -2.69 33.24
CA VAL A 660 -43.22 -2.44 31.80
C VAL A 660 -43.27 -3.78 31.07
N GLU A 661 -44.15 -3.89 30.07
CA GLU A 661 -44.10 -4.95 29.05
C GLU A 661 -44.14 -4.33 27.66
N ALA A 662 -43.24 -4.75 26.77
CA ALA A 662 -43.16 -4.29 25.39
C ALA A 662 -43.19 -5.47 24.40
N ARG A 663 -43.80 -5.25 23.23
CA ARG A 663 -43.96 -6.23 22.14
C ARG A 663 -43.90 -5.52 20.79
N GLY A 664 -43.67 -6.25 19.71
CA GLY A 664 -43.79 -5.72 18.34
C GLY A 664 -42.74 -6.25 17.38
N THR A 665 -42.42 -5.48 16.35
CA THR A 665 -41.52 -5.90 15.26
C THR A 665 -40.55 -4.79 14.84
N LEU A 666 -39.31 -5.16 14.55
CA LEU A 666 -38.33 -4.35 13.84
C LEU A 666 -38.03 -5.02 12.49
N TRP A 667 -37.70 -4.26 11.45
CA TRP A 667 -37.32 -4.80 10.14
C TRP A 667 -35.92 -4.34 9.74
N TYR A 668 -35.15 -5.16 9.04
CA TYR A 668 -33.87 -4.75 8.47
C TYR A 668 -34.02 -4.47 6.97
N ARG A 669 -34.00 -3.19 6.57
CA ARG A 669 -34.26 -2.78 5.18
C ARG A 669 -33.26 -1.75 4.69
N SER A 670 -32.44 -2.14 3.71
CA SER A 670 -31.47 -1.27 3.00
C SER A 670 -30.48 -0.49 3.90
N GLY A 671 -30.20 -0.99 5.11
CA GLY A 671 -29.33 -0.33 6.10
C GLY A 671 -30.05 0.59 7.09
N GLU A 672 -31.38 0.73 6.97
CA GLU A 672 -32.23 1.27 8.03
C GLU A 672 -32.90 0.15 8.83
N VAL A 673 -33.35 0.50 10.04
CA VAL A 673 -34.13 -0.39 10.91
C VAL A 673 -35.45 0.29 11.28
N PRO A 674 -36.51 0.15 10.44
CA PRO A 674 -37.87 0.51 10.82
C PRO A 674 -38.38 -0.30 12.01
N MET A 675 -39.31 0.25 12.78
CA MET A 675 -39.91 -0.41 13.95
C MET A 675 -41.38 -0.05 14.14
N ALA A 676 -42.10 -0.96 14.80
CA ALA A 676 -43.40 -0.74 15.41
C ALA A 676 -43.46 -1.55 16.71
N LEU A 677 -43.53 -0.88 17.86
CA LEU A 677 -43.55 -1.50 19.19
C LEU A 677 -44.70 -0.95 20.04
N ASP A 678 -45.49 -1.83 20.65
CA ASP A 678 -46.37 -1.52 21.77
C ASP A 678 -45.57 -1.57 23.08
N VAL A 679 -45.76 -0.60 23.97
CA VAL A 679 -45.20 -0.57 25.32
C VAL A 679 -46.31 -0.30 26.34
N ASP A 680 -46.74 -1.34 27.04
CA ASP A 680 -47.70 -1.27 28.14
C ASP A 680 -46.97 -0.95 29.46
N LEU A 681 -47.35 0.15 30.11
CA LEU A 681 -46.86 0.58 31.43
C LEU A 681 -47.93 0.31 32.50
N LEU A 682 -47.51 -0.18 33.67
CA LEU A 682 -48.38 -0.31 34.85
C LEU A 682 -47.65 0.18 36.10
N GLN A 683 -48.17 1.25 36.70
CA GLN A 683 -47.63 1.95 37.87
C GLN A 683 -46.13 2.30 37.73
N PHE A 684 -45.67 2.53 36.49
CA PHE A 684 -44.26 2.67 36.15
C PHE A 684 -43.71 4.01 36.63
N PRO A 685 -42.59 4.05 37.39
CA PRO A 685 -42.05 5.27 37.97
C PRO A 685 -41.28 6.13 36.96
N ILE A 686 -41.61 7.42 36.92
CA ILE A 686 -40.95 8.44 36.09
C ILE A 686 -40.57 9.67 36.95
N TYR A 687 -39.49 10.35 36.55
CA TYR A 687 -38.91 11.48 37.28
C TYR A 687 -38.66 12.69 36.34
N PRO A 688 -39.71 13.46 35.93
CA PRO A 688 -39.59 14.51 34.90
C PRO A 688 -38.74 15.74 35.30
N ASP A 689 -38.51 15.91 36.60
CA ASP A 689 -37.69 16.93 37.23
C ASP A 689 -37.19 16.40 38.60
N PRO A 690 -36.02 16.82 39.14
CA PRO A 690 -35.52 16.32 40.42
C PRO A 690 -36.39 16.58 41.67
N PHE A 691 -37.48 17.34 41.53
CA PHE A 691 -38.48 17.57 42.58
C PHE A 691 -39.84 16.93 42.24
N MET A 692 -39.91 16.04 41.23
CA MET A 692 -41.14 15.39 40.78
C MET A 692 -40.99 13.87 40.71
N GLU A 693 -41.87 13.16 41.39
CA GLU A 693 -42.01 11.70 41.38
C GLU A 693 -43.41 11.35 40.88
N ALA A 694 -43.55 10.49 39.86
CA ALA A 694 -44.87 10.06 39.40
C ALA A 694 -44.88 8.59 38.96
N LYS A 695 -46.04 7.94 39.10
CA LYS A 695 -46.32 6.59 38.59
C LYS A 695 -47.34 6.68 37.49
N VAL A 696 -47.08 5.99 36.37
CA VAL A 696 -47.94 6.02 35.19
C VAL A 696 -48.39 4.64 34.74
N THR A 697 -49.63 4.58 34.26
CA THR A 697 -50.27 3.40 33.66
C THR A 697 -50.89 3.78 32.32
N GLY A 698 -50.65 3.00 31.28
CA GLY A 698 -51.15 3.29 29.94
C GLY A 698 -50.33 2.59 28.86
N ARG A 699 -50.46 3.06 27.62
CA ARG A 699 -49.71 2.52 26.47
C ARG A 699 -48.96 3.64 25.74
N LEU A 700 -47.74 3.32 25.33
CA LEU A 700 -47.00 4.05 24.31
C LEU A 700 -46.83 3.17 23.07
N GLU A 701 -47.03 3.76 21.90
CA GLU A 701 -46.65 3.22 20.60
C GLU A 701 -45.31 3.82 20.19
N VAL A 702 -44.39 3.01 19.66
CA VAL A 702 -43.08 3.44 19.17
C VAL A 702 -42.90 3.04 17.71
N ASP A 703 -42.86 4.04 16.82
CA ASP A 703 -42.71 3.85 15.38
C ASP A 703 -41.45 4.55 14.80
N GLY A 704 -41.36 4.59 13.47
CA GLY A 704 -40.31 5.26 12.73
C GLY A 704 -39.12 4.32 12.49
N THR A 705 -37.91 4.79 12.76
CA THR A 705 -36.69 3.96 12.66
C THR A 705 -35.81 4.12 13.90
N LEU A 706 -34.93 3.15 14.16
CA LEU A 706 -33.96 3.24 15.26
C LEU A 706 -33.08 4.51 15.23
N ARG A 707 -32.93 5.15 14.07
CA ARG A 707 -32.21 6.43 13.91
C ARG A 707 -33.11 7.66 14.07
N ARG A 708 -34.43 7.52 13.97
CA ARG A 708 -35.48 8.55 14.11
C ARG A 708 -36.74 7.94 14.74
N PRO A 709 -36.70 7.57 16.03
CA PRO A 709 -37.85 6.96 16.68
C PRO A 709 -38.92 8.02 16.97
N HIS A 710 -40.18 7.61 16.85
CA HIS A 710 -41.35 8.37 17.22
C HIS A 710 -42.07 7.66 18.36
N VAL A 711 -42.45 8.37 19.43
CA VAL A 711 -43.18 7.78 20.57
C VAL A 711 -44.47 8.56 20.80
N GLN A 712 -45.62 7.89 20.75
CA GLN A 712 -46.93 8.51 20.98
C GLN A 712 -47.76 7.72 21.99
N GLY A 713 -48.66 8.39 22.72
CA GLY A 713 -49.64 7.69 23.55
C GLY A 713 -50.20 8.49 24.71
N ASP A 714 -51.26 7.94 25.32
CA ASP A 714 -51.95 8.50 26.47
C ASP A 714 -51.63 7.68 27.74
N LEU A 715 -51.17 8.34 28.80
CA LEU A 715 -50.81 7.74 30.08
C LEU A 715 -51.65 8.36 31.21
N ALA A 716 -52.30 7.51 32.00
CA ALA A 716 -52.87 7.90 33.28
C ALA A 716 -51.76 8.03 34.34
N VAL A 717 -51.86 9.04 35.19
CA VAL A 717 -51.00 9.24 36.37
C VAL A 717 -51.71 8.63 37.58
N ASP A 718 -51.19 7.53 38.10
CA ASP A 718 -51.80 6.77 39.21
C ASP A 718 -51.63 7.48 40.57
N GLU A 719 -50.50 8.15 40.72
CA GLU A 719 -49.99 8.82 41.92
C GLU A 719 -48.84 9.74 41.48
N ALA A 720 -48.80 10.98 41.95
CA ALA A 720 -47.68 11.88 41.71
C ALA A 720 -47.44 12.82 42.90
N PHE A 721 -46.18 13.20 43.09
CA PHE A 721 -45.75 14.17 44.09
C PHE A 721 -44.79 15.19 43.46
N PHE A 722 -45.03 16.46 43.77
CA PHE A 722 -44.18 17.58 43.40
C PHE A 722 -43.74 18.31 44.67
N TYR A 723 -42.43 18.51 44.84
CA TYR A 723 -41.82 19.02 46.07
C TYR A 723 -41.00 20.30 45.85
N ALA A 724 -41.23 21.03 44.75
CA ALA A 724 -40.43 22.22 44.44
C ALA A 724 -40.75 23.39 45.39
N PRO A 725 -39.75 24.08 45.95
CA PRO A 725 -40.00 25.28 46.76
C PRO A 725 -40.47 26.45 45.88
N LEU A 726 -41.40 27.26 46.38
CA LEU A 726 -41.86 28.46 45.69
C LEU A 726 -40.72 29.47 45.49
N GLY A 727 -40.63 30.08 44.31
CA GLY A 727 -39.53 30.96 43.95
C GLY A 727 -38.24 30.24 43.52
N ARG A 728 -38.31 28.91 43.30
CA ARG A 728 -37.23 28.15 42.65
C ARG A 728 -36.98 28.71 41.25
N LYS A 729 -35.79 29.25 41.00
CA LYS A 729 -35.33 29.46 39.63
C LYS A 729 -35.23 28.10 38.93
N PRO A 730 -35.82 27.91 37.74
CA PRO A 730 -35.70 26.65 37.00
C PRO A 730 -34.23 26.32 36.80
N ALA A 731 -33.86 25.06 37.05
CA ALA A 731 -32.51 24.61 36.77
C ALA A 731 -32.28 24.65 35.25
N PRO A 732 -31.20 25.27 34.75
CA PRO A 732 -30.93 25.25 33.33
C PRO A 732 -30.69 23.80 32.90
N ARG A 733 -31.67 23.21 32.19
CA ARG A 733 -31.49 21.91 31.54
C ARG A 733 -30.24 22.02 30.66
N PRO A 734 -29.26 21.11 30.77
CA PRO A 734 -28.11 21.12 29.86
C PRO A 734 -28.64 21.04 28.43
N PRO A 735 -28.07 21.78 27.47
CA PRO A 735 -28.59 21.81 26.11
C PRO A 735 -28.64 20.39 25.55
N GLU A 736 -29.84 19.91 25.22
CA GLU A 736 -30.01 18.59 24.61
C GLU A 736 -29.11 18.52 23.37
N ARG A 737 -28.18 17.57 23.35
CA ARG A 737 -27.46 17.24 22.12
C ARG A 737 -28.52 16.88 21.08
N PRO A 738 -28.52 17.50 19.88
CA PRO A 738 -29.59 17.33 18.89
C PRO A 738 -29.92 15.85 18.66
N ASN A 739 -31.04 15.42 19.23
CA ASN A 739 -31.49 14.03 19.22
C ASN A 739 -32.73 13.90 18.33
N THR A 740 -32.78 12.80 17.59
CA THR A 740 -33.76 12.51 16.56
C THR A 740 -35.03 11.83 17.08
N LEU A 741 -35.18 11.73 18.39
CA LEU A 741 -36.40 11.28 19.05
C LEU A 741 -37.48 12.36 18.92
N LYS A 742 -38.63 11.98 18.36
CA LYS A 742 -39.89 12.74 18.38
C LYS A 742 -40.84 12.10 19.38
N TYR A 743 -41.64 12.88 20.09
CA TYR A 743 -42.78 12.34 20.85
C TYR A 743 -43.97 13.29 20.99
N GLU A 744 -45.15 12.70 21.15
CA GLU A 744 -46.39 13.32 21.59
C GLU A 744 -47.02 12.44 22.68
N ILE A 745 -46.81 12.77 23.95
CA ILE A 745 -47.30 11.98 25.10
C ILE A 745 -48.27 12.83 25.90
N ARG A 746 -49.47 12.30 26.17
CA ARG A 746 -50.46 12.94 27.05
C ARG A 746 -50.44 12.29 28.42
N LEU A 747 -50.30 13.10 29.46
CA LEU A 747 -50.34 12.68 30.86
C LEU A 747 -51.63 13.20 31.48
N ARG A 748 -52.47 12.30 32.00
CA ARG A 748 -53.73 12.65 32.66
C ARG A 748 -53.73 12.20 34.12
N ALA A 749 -53.81 13.16 35.03
CA ALA A 749 -54.07 12.93 36.46
C ALA A 749 -55.51 13.37 36.76
N ASP A 750 -56.42 12.43 37.05
CA ASP A 750 -57.77 12.78 37.50
C ASP A 750 -57.80 13.19 38.99
N ARG A 751 -56.80 12.74 39.77
CA ARG A 751 -56.62 12.94 41.22
C ARG A 751 -55.31 12.30 41.70
N LYS A 752 -55.00 12.34 43.01
CA LYS A 752 -53.77 11.78 43.64
C LYS A 752 -52.44 12.34 43.11
N ALA A 753 -52.47 13.49 42.46
CA ALA A 753 -51.27 14.26 42.17
C ALA A 753 -51.18 15.39 43.20
N TYR A 754 -50.06 15.48 43.91
CA TYR A 754 -49.89 16.33 45.09
C TYR A 754 -48.77 17.35 44.91
N PHE A 755 -49.00 18.60 45.29
CA PHE A 755 -47.95 19.63 45.40
C PHE A 755 -47.72 19.92 46.89
N VAL A 756 -46.56 19.52 47.42
CA VAL A 756 -46.26 19.54 48.86
C VAL A 756 -44.89 20.16 49.12
N ASN A 757 -44.85 21.32 49.79
CA ASN A 757 -43.63 21.96 50.28
C ASN A 757 -43.90 22.68 51.62
N GLU A 758 -42.97 23.51 52.10
CA GLU A 758 -43.09 24.21 53.39
C GLU A 758 -44.15 25.33 53.44
N LEU A 759 -44.81 25.65 52.31
CA LEU A 759 -45.86 26.68 52.19
C LEU A 759 -47.17 26.15 51.56
N VAL A 760 -47.20 24.90 51.09
CA VAL A 760 -48.22 24.36 50.17
C VAL A 760 -48.47 22.88 50.45
N ASP A 761 -49.72 22.43 50.57
CA ASP A 761 -50.11 20.99 50.52
C ASP A 761 -51.45 20.87 49.76
N LEU A 762 -51.39 20.53 48.46
CA LEU A 762 -52.52 20.55 47.52
C LEU A 762 -52.69 19.21 46.79
N GLU A 763 -53.92 18.74 46.61
CA GLU A 763 -54.26 17.70 45.61
C GLU A 763 -54.78 18.37 44.32
N PHE A 764 -54.34 17.89 43.17
CA PHE A 764 -54.70 18.44 41.86
C PHE A 764 -55.07 17.37 40.82
N ALA A 765 -55.83 17.79 39.82
CA ALA A 765 -56.01 17.12 38.54
C ALA A 765 -55.24 17.87 37.45
N ALA A 766 -54.80 17.18 36.40
CA ALA A 766 -54.00 17.76 35.33
C ALA A 766 -54.19 17.02 33.99
N GLU A 767 -54.20 17.76 32.89
CA GLU A 767 -54.08 17.21 31.54
C GLU A 767 -52.91 17.90 30.83
N ILE A 768 -51.79 17.18 30.69
CA ILE A 768 -50.51 17.71 30.23
C ILE A 768 -50.08 17.03 28.94
N LEU A 769 -49.80 17.82 27.91
CA LEU A 769 -49.21 17.40 26.65
C LEU A 769 -47.70 17.64 26.67
N LEU A 770 -46.93 16.59 26.45
CA LEU A 770 -45.49 16.62 26.21
C LEU A 770 -45.21 16.45 24.72
N GLU A 771 -44.81 17.53 24.06
CA GLU A 771 -44.42 17.54 22.65
C GLU A 771 -42.90 17.65 22.51
N LYS A 772 -42.32 16.91 21.57
CA LYS A 772 -40.95 17.14 21.12
C LYS A 772 -40.80 16.75 19.65
N GLU A 773 -40.30 17.66 18.82
CA GLU A 773 -39.90 17.35 17.44
C GLU A 773 -38.45 16.86 17.35
N ALA A 774 -38.13 16.16 16.26
CA ALA A 774 -36.78 15.66 15.99
C ALA A 774 -35.78 16.83 15.85
N GLY A 775 -34.76 16.86 16.71
CA GLY A 775 -33.78 17.96 16.78
C GLY A 775 -34.25 19.22 17.52
N ALA A 776 -35.51 19.31 17.93
CA ALA A 776 -36.06 20.40 18.74
C ALA A 776 -36.02 20.05 20.25
N PRO A 777 -36.03 21.06 21.15
CA PRO A 777 -36.26 20.83 22.58
C PRO A 777 -37.71 20.39 22.85
N MET A 778 -37.94 19.70 23.98
CA MET A 778 -39.28 19.41 24.47
C MET A 778 -40.03 20.70 24.85
N THR A 779 -41.34 20.75 24.56
CA THR A 779 -42.29 21.72 25.11
C THR A 779 -43.40 21.04 25.89
N ILE A 780 -43.78 21.65 27.02
CA ILE A 780 -44.83 21.21 27.93
C ILE A 780 -46.00 22.19 27.81
N SER A 781 -47.21 21.68 27.57
CA SER A 781 -48.44 22.46 27.56
C SER A 781 -49.53 21.76 28.38
N GLY A 782 -50.43 22.51 28.99
CA GLY A 782 -51.57 21.94 29.72
C GLY A 782 -52.07 22.82 30.84
N ASP A 783 -53.22 22.45 31.38
CA ASP A 783 -53.86 23.09 32.52
C ASP A 783 -53.93 22.11 33.71
N VAL A 784 -53.73 22.63 34.91
CA VAL A 784 -53.77 21.91 36.18
C VAL A 784 -54.83 22.58 37.05
N MET A 785 -55.76 21.79 37.59
CA MET A 785 -56.82 22.27 38.49
C MET A 785 -56.55 21.77 39.90
N VAL A 786 -56.47 22.69 40.87
CA VAL A 786 -56.40 22.34 42.29
C VAL A 786 -57.79 21.83 42.71
N LEU A 787 -57.84 20.63 43.29
CA LEU A 787 -59.06 19.98 43.74
C LEU A 787 -59.38 20.33 45.20
N SER A 788 -58.35 20.38 46.03
CA SER A 788 -58.43 20.70 47.46
C SER A 788 -57.03 20.93 48.04
N GLY A 789 -56.98 21.49 49.25
CA GLY A 789 -55.74 21.57 50.04
C GLY A 789 -55.55 22.93 50.71
N TYR A 790 -54.31 23.17 51.16
CA TYR A 790 -53.97 24.28 52.03
C TYR A 790 -52.74 25.06 51.57
N LEU A 791 -52.74 26.36 51.87
CA LEU A 791 -51.56 27.24 51.82
C LEU A 791 -51.19 27.68 53.24
N TYR A 792 -49.90 27.67 53.58
CA TYR A 792 -49.40 28.03 54.91
C TYR A 792 -48.70 29.39 54.88
N PHE A 793 -49.21 30.36 55.65
CA PHE A 793 -48.69 31.73 55.63
C PHE A 793 -48.92 32.44 56.98
N PHE A 794 -47.88 33.08 57.53
CA PHE A 794 -47.87 33.66 58.89
C PHE A 794 -48.44 32.71 59.96
N ASP A 795 -48.02 31.45 59.93
CA ASP A 795 -48.48 30.35 60.80
C ASP A 795 -50.01 30.12 60.80
N ARG A 796 -50.71 30.60 59.77
CA ARG A 796 -52.11 30.30 59.47
C ARG A 796 -52.24 29.33 58.30
N THR A 797 -53.28 28.51 58.36
CA THR A 797 -53.69 27.56 57.32
C THR A 797 -54.84 28.17 56.53
N PHE A 798 -54.60 28.48 55.26
CA PHE A 798 -55.64 28.95 54.34
C PHE A 798 -56.15 27.77 53.50
N GLU A 799 -57.46 27.50 53.51
CA GLU A 799 -58.10 26.46 52.70
C GLU A 799 -58.33 26.97 51.26
N VAL A 800 -57.95 26.18 50.25
CA VAL A 800 -58.11 26.59 48.84
C VAL A 800 -59.56 26.51 48.40
N LEU A 801 -60.09 27.63 47.91
CA LEU A 801 -61.43 27.74 47.33
C LEU A 801 -61.42 27.50 45.80
N GLU A 802 -60.41 28.03 45.12
CA GLU A 802 -60.21 27.86 43.68
C GLU A 802 -58.71 27.92 43.37
N GLY A 803 -58.25 27.10 42.43
CA GLY A 803 -56.85 27.11 42.02
C GLY A 803 -56.63 26.50 40.65
N LYS A 804 -55.81 27.17 39.85
CA LYS A 804 -55.32 26.67 38.57
C LYS A 804 -53.84 26.98 38.38
N LEU A 805 -53.13 26.10 37.70
CA LEU A 805 -51.78 26.34 37.20
C LEU A 805 -51.76 26.05 35.70
N ARG A 806 -51.03 26.87 34.92
CA ARG A 806 -51.08 26.83 33.45
C ARG A 806 -49.70 26.78 32.82
N MET A 807 -49.54 25.92 31.82
CA MET A 807 -48.33 25.76 31.02
C MET A 807 -48.65 25.98 29.54
N THR A 808 -47.98 26.95 28.92
CA THR A 808 -48.13 27.28 27.49
C THR A 808 -46.79 27.07 26.78
N ARG A 809 -46.59 25.90 26.16
CA ARG A 809 -45.35 25.47 25.46
C ARG A 809 -44.05 25.83 26.17
N GLN A 810 -43.97 25.53 27.47
CA GLN A 810 -42.79 25.81 28.29
C GLN A 810 -41.71 24.73 28.07
N THR A 811 -40.44 25.12 27.95
CA THR A 811 -39.30 24.19 27.81
C THR A 811 -38.73 23.71 29.15
N ILE A 812 -39.18 24.31 30.26
CA ILE A 812 -38.90 23.94 31.65
C ILE A 812 -40.20 24.15 32.45
N ILE A 813 -40.42 23.38 33.53
CA ILE A 813 -41.61 23.51 34.38
C ILE A 813 -41.51 24.82 35.19
N ASP A 814 -42.24 25.85 34.78
CA ASP A 814 -42.40 27.13 35.50
C ASP A 814 -43.82 27.69 35.25
N PRO A 815 -44.88 26.97 35.68
CA PRO A 815 -46.26 27.32 35.36
C PRO A 815 -46.65 28.70 35.89
N GLU A 816 -47.57 29.35 35.19
CA GLU A 816 -48.36 30.46 35.74
C GLU A 816 -49.26 29.89 36.85
N ILE A 817 -49.30 30.53 38.01
CA ILE A 817 -50.09 30.10 39.17
C ILE A 817 -51.20 31.12 39.41
N ALA A 818 -52.41 30.64 39.68
CA ALA A 818 -53.52 31.47 40.17
C ALA A 818 -54.36 30.66 41.17
N ILE A 819 -54.11 30.86 42.46
CA ILE A 819 -54.79 30.16 43.57
C ILE A 819 -55.35 31.19 44.56
N LYS A 820 -56.60 30.99 44.99
CA LYS A 820 -57.27 31.74 46.05
C LYS A 820 -57.59 30.79 47.19
N ALA A 821 -57.06 31.11 48.37
CA ALA A 821 -57.34 30.39 49.61
C ALA A 821 -57.91 31.33 50.67
N VAL A 822 -58.63 30.81 51.67
CA VAL A 822 -59.30 31.59 52.72
C VAL A 822 -58.91 31.12 54.12
N ASN A 823 -58.79 32.05 55.06
CA ASN A 823 -58.72 31.78 56.49
C ASN A 823 -59.76 32.66 57.22
N GLU A 824 -60.69 32.02 57.93
CA GLU A 824 -61.66 32.69 58.80
C GLU A 824 -60.97 33.04 60.13
N ILE A 825 -60.67 34.31 60.36
CA ILE A 825 -59.93 34.76 61.56
C ILE A 825 -60.89 35.11 62.70
N ALA A 826 -62.07 35.62 62.36
CA ALA A 826 -63.17 35.88 63.29
C ALA A 826 -64.52 35.53 62.60
N PRO A 827 -65.62 35.36 63.35
CA PRO A 827 -66.91 34.90 62.80
C PRO A 827 -67.54 35.79 61.72
N ASP A 828 -67.05 37.01 61.56
CA ASP A 828 -67.48 38.02 60.59
C ASP A 828 -66.32 38.52 59.68
N THR A 829 -65.12 37.95 59.81
CA THR A 829 -63.89 38.46 59.16
C THR A 829 -63.11 37.33 58.48
N SER A 830 -63.22 37.26 57.15
CA SER A 830 -62.45 36.36 56.29
C SER A 830 -61.23 37.05 55.69
N VAL A 831 -60.11 36.35 55.59
CA VAL A 831 -58.94 36.81 54.84
C VAL A 831 -58.62 35.84 53.71
N TYR A 832 -58.56 36.36 52.49
CA TYR A 832 -58.17 35.67 51.29
C TYR A 832 -56.68 35.88 50.99
N LEU A 833 -55.97 34.77 50.77
CA LEU A 833 -54.61 34.75 50.22
C LEU A 833 -54.71 34.44 48.73
N LEU A 834 -54.22 35.37 47.90
CA LEU A 834 -54.13 35.22 46.46
C LEU A 834 -52.67 34.95 46.08
N LEU A 835 -52.39 33.76 45.58
CA LEU A 835 -51.09 33.33 45.07
C LEU A 835 -51.11 33.36 43.53
N GLY A 836 -50.40 34.34 42.97
CA GLY A 836 -50.24 34.60 41.55
C GLY A 836 -48.79 34.43 41.06
N GLY A 837 -48.51 34.95 39.86
CA GLY A 837 -47.17 34.96 39.26
C GLY A 837 -46.81 33.62 38.59
N THR A 838 -45.53 33.27 38.59
CA THR A 838 -45.06 31.94 38.14
C THR A 838 -44.43 31.16 39.29
N LEU A 839 -44.24 29.85 39.14
CA LEU A 839 -43.56 29.03 40.16
C LEU A 839 -42.17 29.59 40.57
N SER A 840 -41.43 30.18 39.63
CA SER A 840 -40.13 30.81 39.88
C SER A 840 -40.19 32.26 40.36
N LYS A 841 -41.35 32.91 40.24
CA LYS A 841 -41.66 34.27 40.72
C LYS A 841 -43.10 34.32 41.29
N PRO A 842 -43.33 33.73 42.47
CA PRO A 842 -44.65 33.76 43.10
C PRO A 842 -44.96 35.18 43.59
N GLU A 843 -46.18 35.64 43.32
CA GLU A 843 -46.71 36.91 43.81
C GLU A 843 -47.80 36.61 44.84
N ILE A 844 -47.65 37.11 46.08
CA ILE A 844 -48.61 36.89 47.16
C ILE A 844 -49.28 38.22 47.49
N SER A 845 -50.61 38.23 47.52
CA SER A 845 -51.41 39.35 48.01
C SER A 845 -52.49 38.89 48.98
N LEU A 846 -52.88 39.79 49.87
CA LEU A 846 -53.87 39.56 50.91
C LEU A 846 -55.04 40.54 50.75
N VAL A 847 -56.26 40.00 50.80
CA VAL A 847 -57.52 40.76 50.73
C VAL A 847 -58.40 40.27 51.87
N SER A 848 -59.15 41.15 52.53
CA SER A 848 -60.10 40.76 53.58
C SER A 848 -61.54 41.11 53.20
N GLU A 849 -62.47 40.42 53.84
CA GLU A 849 -63.90 40.72 53.81
C GLU A 849 -64.39 40.77 55.27
N PRO A 850 -64.77 41.96 55.80
CA PRO A 850 -64.80 43.27 55.14
C PRO A 850 -63.44 43.81 54.65
N PRO A 851 -63.39 44.72 53.65
CA PRO A 851 -62.14 45.24 53.10
C PRO A 851 -61.32 46.08 54.10
N MET A 852 -60.06 45.71 54.30
CA MET A 852 -59.12 46.40 55.19
C MET A 852 -57.81 46.77 54.46
N PRO A 853 -57.06 47.78 54.94
CA PRO A 853 -55.70 48.04 54.46
C PRO A 853 -54.78 46.83 54.67
N THR A 854 -53.89 46.54 53.72
CA THR A 854 -53.00 45.36 53.78
C THR A 854 -52.13 45.32 55.05
N GLY A 855 -51.77 46.48 55.62
CA GLY A 855 -51.06 46.56 56.90
C GLY A 855 -51.88 46.04 58.09
N ASP A 856 -53.18 46.34 58.13
CA ASP A 856 -54.09 45.82 59.15
C ASP A 856 -54.38 44.33 58.95
N ILE A 857 -54.42 43.83 57.71
CA ILE A 857 -54.53 42.38 57.44
C ILE A 857 -53.29 41.64 57.93
N VAL A 858 -52.09 42.19 57.70
CA VAL A 858 -50.83 41.61 58.23
C VAL A 858 -50.78 41.68 59.75
N SER A 859 -51.28 42.77 60.37
CA SER A 859 -51.46 42.86 61.82
C SER A 859 -52.42 41.78 62.33
N LEU A 860 -53.59 41.61 61.70
CA LEU A 860 -54.58 40.62 62.10
C LEU A 860 -54.02 39.18 62.04
N LEU A 861 -53.28 38.84 60.99
CA LEU A 861 -52.64 37.52 60.84
C LEU A 861 -51.56 37.25 61.92
N THR A 862 -50.69 38.23 62.17
CA THR A 862 -49.47 38.08 63.01
C THR A 862 -49.63 38.48 64.49
N ILE A 863 -50.55 39.38 64.80
CA ILE A 863 -50.82 39.94 66.14
C ILE A 863 -52.16 39.45 66.68
N GLY A 864 -53.15 39.21 65.80
CA GLY A 864 -54.52 38.84 66.17
C GLY A 864 -55.48 40.02 66.35
N THR A 865 -55.04 41.25 66.06
CA THR A 865 -55.84 42.48 66.22
C THR A 865 -55.56 43.49 65.10
N THR A 866 -56.49 44.43 64.91
CA THR A 866 -56.49 45.46 63.86
C THR A 866 -56.54 46.86 64.47
N GLY A 867 -55.68 47.78 64.00
CA GLY A 867 -55.68 49.18 64.42
C GLY A 867 -55.07 49.46 65.82
N GLY A 868 -53.81 49.90 65.85
CA GLY A 868 -53.18 50.42 67.07
C GLY A 868 -51.73 50.85 66.86
N ALA A 869 -51.38 52.08 67.24
CA ALA A 869 -49.98 52.51 67.33
C ALA A 869 -49.30 51.84 68.54
N PRO A 870 -47.99 51.55 68.48
CA PRO A 870 -47.40 50.47 69.28
C PRO A 870 -47.11 50.85 70.73
N GLU A 871 -47.30 49.88 71.62
CA GLU A 871 -46.50 49.80 72.84
C GLU A 871 -45.11 49.26 72.44
N TYR A 872 -44.09 50.11 72.57
CA TYR A 872 -42.78 49.90 71.92
C TYR A 872 -42.00 48.67 72.42
N SER A 873 -42.38 48.08 73.56
CA SER A 873 -41.87 46.80 74.07
C SER A 873 -42.20 45.64 73.13
N LEU A 874 -43.48 45.46 72.80
CA LEU A 874 -43.99 44.32 72.01
C LEU A 874 -43.55 44.35 70.54
N MET A 875 -43.26 45.54 70.00
CA MET A 875 -42.65 45.66 68.68
C MET A 875 -41.21 45.14 68.64
N GLY A 876 -40.43 45.31 69.71
CA GLY A 876 -39.06 44.79 69.79
C GLY A 876 -39.00 43.28 69.69
N GLU A 877 -39.78 42.58 70.51
CA GLU A 877 -39.80 41.11 70.57
C GLU A 877 -40.26 40.47 69.26
N ARG A 878 -41.30 41.01 68.61
CA ARG A 878 -41.79 40.50 67.32
C ARG A 878 -40.91 40.90 66.14
N ALA A 879 -40.25 42.07 66.18
CA ALA A 879 -39.23 42.41 65.19
C ALA A 879 -37.99 41.50 65.30
N VAL A 880 -37.61 41.08 66.50
CA VAL A 880 -36.55 40.09 66.72
C VAL A 880 -36.95 38.71 66.18
N ASN A 881 -38.16 38.22 66.45
CA ASN A 881 -38.65 36.96 65.86
C ASN A 881 -38.70 37.01 64.31
N LEU A 882 -39.13 38.14 63.72
CA LEU A 882 -39.05 38.37 62.27
C LEU A 882 -37.61 38.40 61.75
N ALA A 883 -36.68 38.96 62.53
CA ALA A 883 -35.26 38.93 62.22
C ALA A 883 -34.68 37.49 62.33
N GLU A 884 -35.09 36.67 63.30
CA GLU A 884 -34.70 35.26 63.38
C GLU A 884 -35.18 34.48 62.14
N GLY A 885 -36.42 34.70 61.68
CA GLY A 885 -36.95 34.13 60.44
C GLY A 885 -36.24 34.58 59.16
N LEU A 886 -35.72 35.82 59.11
CA LEU A 886 -35.02 36.36 57.94
C LEU A 886 -33.51 36.05 57.96
N LEU A 887 -32.83 36.16 59.10
CA LEU A 887 -31.42 35.77 59.25
C LEU A 887 -31.26 34.27 59.04
N SER A 888 -32.14 33.43 59.59
CA SER A 888 -32.06 31.98 59.33
C SER A 888 -32.23 31.66 57.84
N ARG A 889 -33.15 32.32 57.11
CA ARG A 889 -33.31 32.14 55.66
C ARG A 889 -32.09 32.61 54.86
N GLU A 890 -31.44 33.73 55.19
CA GLU A 890 -30.24 34.18 54.48
C GLU A 890 -28.96 33.41 54.87
N LEU A 891 -28.86 32.92 56.10
CA LEU A 891 -27.74 32.08 56.53
C LEU A 891 -27.83 30.66 55.95
N ARG A 892 -29.01 30.03 55.92
CA ARG A 892 -29.26 28.75 55.22
C ARG A 892 -28.94 28.81 53.71
N LYS A 893 -29.00 30.00 53.08
CA LYS A 893 -28.60 30.18 51.67
C LYS A 893 -27.08 30.18 51.46
N ARG A 894 -26.28 30.54 52.46
CA ARG A 894 -24.82 30.66 52.36
C ARG A 894 -24.06 29.50 52.99
N VAL A 895 -24.64 28.84 53.99
CA VAL A 895 -24.09 27.66 54.65
C VAL A 895 -25.02 26.48 54.39
N ARG A 896 -24.50 25.33 53.93
CA ARG A 896 -25.29 24.14 53.55
C ARG A 896 -25.85 23.37 54.76
N LEU A 897 -26.63 24.06 55.60
CA LEU A 897 -27.35 23.50 56.74
C LEU A 897 -28.84 23.48 56.39
N GLN A 898 -29.47 22.31 56.50
CA GLN A 898 -30.86 22.11 56.04
C GLN A 898 -31.87 22.62 57.08
N GLU A 899 -31.51 22.55 58.36
CA GLU A 899 -32.27 23.14 59.45
C GLU A 899 -31.33 24.01 60.29
N LEU A 900 -31.75 25.26 60.49
CA LEU A 900 -31.07 26.26 61.31
C LEU A 900 -32.18 27.12 61.89
N GLU A 901 -32.47 26.94 63.17
CA GLU A 901 -33.59 27.55 63.87
C GLU A 901 -33.03 28.24 65.11
N VAL A 902 -33.36 29.51 65.29
CA VAL A 902 -33.04 30.28 66.50
C VAL A 902 -34.37 30.71 67.08
N ARG A 903 -34.52 30.56 68.40
CA ARG A 903 -35.71 30.92 69.15
C ARG A 903 -35.32 31.86 70.27
N THR A 904 -35.74 33.11 70.21
CA THR A 904 -35.75 33.97 71.39
C THR A 904 -36.80 33.50 72.40
N GLY A 905 -36.39 33.42 73.68
CA GLY A 905 -37.13 32.75 74.78
C GLY A 905 -38.38 33.48 75.30
N THR A 906 -39.12 34.17 74.43
CA THR A 906 -40.34 34.87 74.82
C THR A 906 -41.44 33.90 75.27
N PHE A 907 -42.22 34.27 76.29
CA PHE A 907 -43.10 33.39 77.10
C PHE A 907 -42.40 32.39 78.03
N GLY A 908 -41.17 32.68 78.47
CA GLY A 908 -40.57 32.03 79.65
C GLY A 908 -39.85 30.70 79.40
N GLY A 909 -39.58 30.37 78.13
CA GLY A 909 -38.56 29.38 77.78
C GLY A 909 -37.17 30.01 77.74
N THR A 910 -36.11 29.19 77.85
CA THR A 910 -34.75 29.67 77.58
C THR A 910 -34.57 29.94 76.07
N PRO A 911 -33.84 30.99 75.66
CA PRO A 911 -33.53 31.21 74.25
C PRO A 911 -32.68 30.05 73.72
N GLN A 912 -33.03 29.48 72.57
CA GLN A 912 -32.43 28.23 72.08
C GLN A 912 -31.99 28.31 70.62
N PHE A 913 -30.83 27.73 70.33
CA PHE A 913 -30.21 27.67 69.01
C PHE A 913 -30.10 26.23 68.52
N THR A 914 -30.59 25.94 67.32
CA THR A 914 -30.73 24.60 66.75
C THR A 914 -30.10 24.50 65.36
N ILE A 915 -29.34 23.42 65.11
CA ILE A 915 -28.85 23.02 63.79
C ILE A 915 -29.24 21.57 63.49
N GLY A 916 -29.87 21.33 62.33
CA GLY A 916 -30.20 20.00 61.81
C GLY A 916 -29.61 19.74 60.42
N TRP A 917 -29.21 18.49 60.20
CA TRP A 917 -28.38 18.04 59.07
C TRP A 917 -28.82 16.64 58.63
N TYR A 918 -29.07 16.40 57.34
CA TYR A 918 -29.04 15.05 56.78
C TYR A 918 -27.62 14.71 56.34
N LEU A 919 -26.97 13.79 57.04
CA LEU A 919 -25.64 13.28 56.68
C LEU A 919 -25.72 12.28 55.52
N THR A 920 -26.85 11.59 55.38
CA THR A 920 -27.22 10.78 54.19
C THR A 920 -28.73 10.90 53.96
N ARG A 921 -29.25 10.35 52.85
CA ARG A 921 -30.71 10.31 52.59
C ARG A 921 -31.54 9.72 53.74
N ASN A 922 -30.93 8.86 54.57
CA ASN A 922 -31.60 8.12 55.64
C ASN A 922 -31.14 8.53 57.05
N LEU A 923 -30.11 9.37 57.21
CA LEU A 923 -29.52 9.72 58.50
C LEU A 923 -29.60 11.22 58.74
N TYR A 924 -30.43 11.62 59.71
CA TYR A 924 -30.59 12.98 60.20
C TYR A 924 -29.96 13.14 61.59
N VAL A 925 -29.35 14.29 61.83
CA VAL A 925 -28.79 14.70 63.12
C VAL A 925 -29.32 16.09 63.46
N LYS A 926 -29.72 16.30 64.72
CA LYS A 926 -30.11 17.59 65.29
C LYS A 926 -29.26 17.87 66.53
N TYR A 927 -28.80 19.09 66.66
CA TYR A 927 -28.21 19.65 67.87
C TYR A 927 -28.97 20.91 68.24
N SER A 928 -29.30 21.06 69.52
CA SER A 928 -29.94 22.26 70.07
C SER A 928 -29.26 22.62 71.39
N THR A 929 -29.00 23.90 71.63
CA THR A 929 -28.39 24.39 72.87
C THR A 929 -29.02 25.69 73.30
N ASP A 930 -29.16 25.88 74.61
CA ASP A 930 -29.65 27.12 75.18
C ASP A 930 -28.55 28.19 75.11
N LEU A 931 -28.91 29.40 74.70
CA LEU A 931 -28.01 30.52 74.47
C LEU A 931 -27.61 31.23 75.78
N GLU A 932 -28.47 31.16 76.80
CA GLU A 932 -28.11 31.58 78.15
C GLU A 932 -27.52 30.40 78.94
N GLY A 933 -26.38 30.64 79.60
CA GLY A 933 -25.67 29.66 80.44
C GLY A 933 -24.97 28.50 79.70
N MET A 934 -25.38 28.14 78.48
CA MET A 934 -24.91 26.95 77.72
C MET A 934 -25.08 25.59 78.43
N GLU A 935 -25.80 25.54 79.56
CA GLU A 935 -25.93 24.33 80.38
C GLU A 935 -26.83 23.26 79.74
N SER A 936 -27.79 23.67 78.91
CA SER A 936 -28.70 22.76 78.22
C SER A 936 -28.13 22.42 76.83
N GLN A 937 -27.89 21.13 76.60
CA GLN A 937 -27.49 20.59 75.30
C GLN A 937 -28.37 19.39 74.96
N TYR A 938 -29.13 19.53 73.89
CA TYR A 938 -29.95 18.48 73.29
C TYR A 938 -29.29 17.98 72.01
N PHE A 939 -29.11 16.67 71.89
CA PHE A 939 -28.67 16.01 70.66
C PHE A 939 -29.69 14.94 70.28
N GLN A 940 -30.07 14.85 69.00
CA GLN A 940 -30.83 13.73 68.46
C GLN A 940 -30.16 13.21 67.18
N VAL A 941 -30.04 11.89 67.06
CA VAL A 941 -29.60 11.19 65.84
C VAL A 941 -30.73 10.25 65.42
N LYS A 942 -31.11 10.29 64.15
CA LYS A 942 -32.33 9.67 63.63
C LYS A 942 -32.08 8.95 62.31
N TYR A 943 -32.32 7.64 62.30
CA TYR A 943 -32.14 6.79 61.13
C TYR A 943 -33.49 6.30 60.60
N PHE A 944 -33.80 6.70 59.38
CA PHE A 944 -35.02 6.34 58.66
C PHE A 944 -34.81 5.02 57.90
N PHE A 945 -35.53 3.97 58.31
CA PHE A 945 -35.59 2.71 57.56
C PHE A 945 -36.53 2.83 56.35
N LYS A 946 -37.59 3.65 56.49
CA LYS A 946 -38.52 4.09 55.44
C LYS A 946 -39.02 5.50 55.81
N PRO A 947 -39.60 6.31 54.89
CA PRO A 947 -40.06 7.67 55.20
C PRO A 947 -41.04 7.80 56.38
N LYS A 948 -41.77 6.73 56.73
CA LYS A 948 -42.70 6.66 57.88
C LYS A 948 -42.14 5.90 59.10
N VAL A 949 -40.94 5.31 59.04
CA VAL A 949 -40.36 4.42 60.07
C VAL A 949 -38.93 4.84 60.40
N ALA A 950 -38.67 5.30 61.62
CA ALA A 950 -37.33 5.67 62.08
C ALA A 950 -37.01 5.14 63.48
N MET A 951 -35.75 4.83 63.72
CA MET A 951 -35.17 4.78 65.07
C MET A 951 -34.52 6.14 65.36
N TYR A 952 -34.59 6.59 66.60
CA TYR A 952 -33.84 7.76 67.06
C TYR A 952 -33.18 7.49 68.41
N GLY A 953 -32.00 8.05 68.61
CA GLY A 953 -31.37 8.21 69.92
C GLY A 953 -31.28 9.69 70.24
N GLU A 954 -31.58 10.08 71.46
CA GLU A 954 -31.49 11.47 71.92
C GLU A 954 -30.87 11.59 73.30
N LYS A 955 -30.29 12.76 73.59
CA LYS A 955 -29.65 13.10 74.86
C LYS A 955 -30.01 14.53 75.22
N ASP A 956 -30.38 14.77 76.47
CA ASP A 956 -30.79 16.07 77.00
C ASP A 956 -30.21 16.29 78.42
N LYS A 957 -30.79 17.24 79.19
CA LYS A 957 -30.48 17.46 80.61
C LYS A 957 -30.98 16.32 81.53
N SER A 958 -31.93 15.51 81.08
CA SER A 958 -32.62 14.48 81.88
C SER A 958 -32.02 13.08 81.70
N GLY A 959 -31.40 12.79 80.56
CA GLY A 959 -30.68 11.54 80.32
C GLY A 959 -30.32 11.27 78.87
N VAL A 960 -30.30 9.98 78.52
CA VAL A 960 -30.17 9.48 77.14
C VAL A 960 -31.36 8.57 76.85
N GLY A 961 -32.16 8.91 75.85
CA GLY A 961 -33.29 8.12 75.37
C GLY A 961 -32.97 7.44 74.04
N VAL A 962 -33.60 6.28 73.80
CA VAL A 962 -33.62 5.64 72.48
C VAL A 962 -35.06 5.20 72.21
N GLY A 963 -35.57 5.53 71.03
CA GLY A 963 -36.96 5.29 70.66
C GLY A 963 -37.14 4.87 69.20
N PHE A 964 -38.31 4.33 68.91
CA PHE A 964 -38.81 4.11 67.56
C PHE A 964 -39.97 5.05 67.29
N GLN A 965 -39.96 5.70 66.14
CA GLN A 965 -41.06 6.55 65.67
C GLN A 965 -41.69 5.94 64.42
N TYR A 966 -43.00 5.73 64.47
CA TYR A 966 -43.83 5.39 63.32
C TYR A 966 -44.80 6.54 63.04
N ARG A 967 -44.81 7.07 61.82
CA ARG A 967 -45.63 8.24 61.44
C ARG A 967 -46.87 7.80 60.66
N ILE A 968 -47.97 7.64 61.38
CA ILE A 968 -49.31 7.50 60.82
C ILE A 968 -49.81 8.91 60.43
N ARG A 969 -50.42 9.04 59.25
CA ARG A 969 -51.33 10.15 58.91
C ARG A 969 -52.75 9.64 59.12
N PHE A 970 -53.58 10.46 59.75
CA PHE A 970 -55.04 10.41 59.62
C PHE A 970 -55.44 11.48 58.60
#